data_AF-A0AAE7B5L9-F1
#
_entry.id   AF-A0AAE7B5L9-F1
#
_cell.length_a   1.000
_cell.length_b   1.000
_cell.length_c   1.000
_cell.angle_alpha   90.00
_cell.angle_beta   90.00
_cell.angle_gamma   90.00
#
_symmetry.space_group_name_H-M   'P 1'
#
loop_
_entity.id
_entity.type
_entity.pdbx_description
1 polymer ?
#
loop_
_entity_poly.entity_id
_entity_poly.type
_entity_poly.pdbx_seq_one_letter_code
_entity_poly.pdbx_strand_id
1 'polypeptide(L)'
;MFLLKIAVLFFLSLNIFASDNYIDSLTLTKIKKLVQKEEEIALAYKKYIFEKGTNKDDNTLITVEKLRNLNYLPKGFSLTDPFGRQLTIIANNKINAFTTTDATLKLNLYDYYYSNYYRTNTKAPLSINKGDIEIILSSDEKYKVEHKDMIALNKADAKNKVSGQGGYYLDEKGVLHWYDKDGKYKFSITNDLLVDQSVTVLNENGTITSSFLDLVQDKNFMYAGEKILRENDDSVDQYLNTNKNLVDLNPTKSVGKTVIRFSNSGGALIINGNIYTWGNNSKKSVSIGKNTYTNESGNIGSGNPIINTMVNTKAMIYDDTKTIPYTNNFNTKKFFSSPIRPNFIDLFTEDSHGTCGISLKSELYCGGQDILENNYISFDNYTKGSLLNMEYLYRSTFFNGITNKAKAIIALDNTYLVLSRGNTDTVDGYRLYYWGKDNNQGWAGTGNNTESNVFIPTVYSEIRFKDITYTLSPSYRKILGLDTEGNLFIWGLTSGTTCTNGDINYCRSTKIGSDANFTTIASGRENFLATDNSGNFYKISTAGVISKVEDIIKGYTSYNQTDDARILSVDFSRKVGELSQSSAGTGIVWVNSKNQLKGDYQISSGNDDLFENTILKIQWKEIKVIGDDNAMCGIDVNDQMYCWGNMVNSSGTGLILPLFNANLHDESKDYLLFEKTNSLTTMTSGDWVNNSKYYIKYPTYIGGFNYEFIFK
;
A
#
# COMPACT_ATOMS: atom_id res chain seq x y z
N MET A 1 -73.06 17.49 42.87
CA MET A 1 -72.06 18.38 43.52
C MET A 1 -71.09 17.65 44.46
N PHE A 2 -71.53 16.60 45.18
CA PHE A 2 -70.66 15.82 46.08
C PHE A 2 -69.59 14.97 45.36
N LEU A 3 -69.98 14.30 44.24
CA LEU A 3 -69.05 13.54 43.39
C LEU A 3 -67.97 14.39 42.71
N LEU A 4 -68.30 15.64 42.34
CA LEU A 4 -67.33 16.57 41.75
C LEU A 4 -66.28 17.03 42.78
N LYS A 5 -66.68 17.18 44.05
CA LYS A 5 -65.75 17.50 45.15
C LYS A 5 -64.81 16.35 45.47
N ILE A 6 -65.30 15.11 45.42
CA ILE A 6 -64.47 13.90 45.60
C ILE A 6 -63.50 13.73 44.43
N ALA A 7 -63.95 13.95 43.19
CA ALA A 7 -63.06 13.90 42.01
C ALA A 7 -61.97 14.98 42.05
N VAL A 8 -62.29 16.21 42.48
CA VAL A 8 -61.31 17.29 42.64
C VAL A 8 -60.33 16.99 43.78
N LEU A 9 -60.78 16.41 44.89
CA LEU A 9 -59.90 15.94 45.97
C LEU A 9 -59.01 14.77 45.54
N PHE A 10 -59.51 13.86 44.70
CA PHE A 10 -58.75 12.74 44.16
C PHE A 10 -57.69 13.21 43.15
N PHE A 11 -58.01 14.19 42.29
CA PHE A 11 -57.05 14.85 41.39
C PHE A 11 -56.04 15.73 42.12
N LEU A 12 -56.41 16.35 43.24
CA LEU A 12 -55.47 17.06 44.13
C LEU A 12 -54.55 16.10 44.88
N SER A 13 -55.04 14.94 45.32
CA SER A 13 -54.18 13.91 45.93
C SER A 13 -53.25 13.25 44.91
N LEU A 14 -53.68 13.05 43.66
CA LEU A 14 -52.81 12.52 42.59
C LEU A 14 -51.68 13.49 42.23
N ASN A 15 -51.89 14.81 42.36
CA ASN A 15 -50.82 15.80 42.20
C ASN A 15 -49.85 15.85 43.41
N ILE A 16 -50.32 15.54 44.62
CA ILE A 16 -49.47 15.46 45.81
C ILE A 16 -48.64 14.16 45.82
N PHE A 17 -49.10 13.08 45.18
CA PHE A 17 -48.29 11.87 44.97
C PHE A 17 -47.44 11.91 43.68
N ALA A 18 -47.62 12.90 42.81
CA ALA A 18 -46.80 13.11 41.62
C ALA A 18 -45.61 14.07 41.84
N SER A 19 -45.51 14.73 43.01
CA SER A 19 -44.40 15.63 43.33
C SER A 19 -43.11 14.93 43.75
N ASP A 20 -43.14 13.63 44.06
CA ASP A 20 -41.95 12.89 44.53
C ASP A 20 -41.03 12.39 43.40
N ASN A 21 -41.40 12.57 42.13
CA ASN A 21 -40.59 12.17 40.97
C ASN A 21 -40.15 13.34 40.08
N TYR A 22 -40.33 14.59 40.51
CA TYR A 22 -39.77 15.74 39.78
C TYR A 22 -38.31 15.93 40.16
N ILE A 23 -37.42 15.51 39.26
CA ILE A 23 -35.99 15.81 39.36
C ILE A 23 -35.82 17.34 39.36
N ASP A 24 -35.38 17.92 40.47
CA ASP A 24 -34.82 19.27 40.41
C ASP A 24 -33.59 19.24 39.49
N SER A 25 -33.69 19.97 38.37
CA SER A 25 -32.64 20.14 37.36
C SER A 25 -31.24 20.40 37.96
N LEU A 26 -31.19 21.04 39.14
CA LEU A 26 -29.96 21.32 39.87
C LEU A 26 -29.29 20.04 40.41
N THR A 27 -30.06 19.08 40.91
CA THR A 27 -29.56 17.82 41.47
C THR A 27 -28.96 16.93 40.37
N LEU A 28 -29.66 16.78 39.24
CA LEU A 28 -29.12 16.06 38.07
C LEU A 28 -27.85 16.72 37.53
N THR A 29 -27.81 18.05 37.48
CA THR A 29 -26.62 18.80 37.06
C THR A 29 -25.43 18.56 37.98
N LYS A 30 -25.66 18.50 39.30
CA LYS A 30 -24.62 18.15 40.28
C LYS A 30 -24.12 16.72 40.10
N ILE A 31 -25.00 15.75 39.84
CA ILE A 31 -24.62 14.35 39.56
C ILE A 31 -23.79 14.25 38.28
N LYS A 32 -24.20 14.88 37.18
CA LYS A 32 -23.43 14.90 35.93
C LYS A 32 -22.04 15.50 36.14
N LYS A 33 -21.95 16.59 36.89
CA LYS A 33 -20.67 17.25 37.21
C LYS A 33 -19.78 16.40 38.12
N LEU A 34 -20.36 15.60 39.02
CA LEU A 34 -19.62 14.60 39.80
C LEU A 34 -19.01 13.53 38.89
N VAL A 35 -19.81 12.91 38.01
CA VAL A 35 -19.30 11.90 37.06
C VAL A 35 -18.22 12.49 36.14
N GLN A 36 -18.44 13.71 35.64
CA GLN A 36 -17.44 14.41 34.82
C GLN A 36 -16.09 14.55 35.56
N LYS A 37 -16.11 14.94 36.85
CA LYS A 37 -14.88 15.04 37.65
C LYS A 37 -14.19 13.70 37.83
N GLU A 38 -14.93 12.61 38.00
CA GLU A 38 -14.38 11.26 38.11
C GLU A 38 -13.72 10.82 36.79
N GLU A 39 -14.32 11.16 35.65
CA GLU A 39 -13.75 10.94 34.31
C GLU A 39 -12.48 11.77 34.09
N GLU A 40 -12.45 13.03 34.52
CA GLU A 40 -11.25 13.89 34.47
C GLU A 40 -10.12 13.32 35.34
N ILE A 41 -10.43 12.79 36.53
CA ILE A 41 -9.47 12.07 37.38
C ILE A 41 -8.95 10.82 36.68
N ALA A 42 -9.84 10.01 36.09
CA ALA A 42 -9.45 8.80 35.37
C ALA A 42 -8.51 9.11 34.19
N LEU A 43 -8.79 10.15 33.41
CA LEU A 43 -7.92 10.59 32.32
C LEU A 43 -6.56 11.08 32.82
N ALA A 44 -6.54 11.90 33.87
CA ALA A 44 -5.31 12.37 34.50
C ALA A 44 -4.47 11.21 35.05
N TYR A 45 -5.12 10.22 35.68
CA TYR A 45 -4.49 9.03 36.23
C TYR A 45 -3.88 8.14 35.12
N LYS A 46 -4.62 7.92 34.04
CA LYS A 46 -4.12 7.18 32.86
C LYS A 46 -2.93 7.88 32.24
N LYS A 47 -2.99 9.21 32.08
CA LYS A 47 -1.86 10.02 31.60
C LYS A 47 -0.64 9.93 32.52
N TYR A 48 -0.84 9.92 33.84
CA TYR A 48 0.23 9.71 34.80
C TYR A 48 0.90 8.33 34.63
N ILE A 49 0.11 7.26 34.54
CA ILE A 49 0.64 5.90 34.30
C ILE A 49 1.36 5.84 32.94
N PHE A 50 0.82 6.50 31.92
CA PHE A 50 1.44 6.56 30.61
C PHE A 50 2.85 7.15 30.66
N GLU A 51 3.05 8.25 31.40
CA GLU A 51 4.32 8.97 31.51
C GLU A 51 5.27 8.40 32.57
N LYS A 52 4.74 7.81 33.65
CA LYS A 52 5.53 7.37 34.81
C LYS A 52 5.67 5.86 34.92
N GLY A 53 4.87 5.08 34.20
CA GLY A 53 4.89 3.61 34.26
C GLY A 53 4.48 3.04 35.61
N THR A 54 3.87 3.85 36.49
CA THR A 54 3.51 3.46 37.85
C THR A 54 2.25 4.20 38.28
N ASN A 55 1.56 3.64 39.28
CA ASN A 55 0.50 4.33 40.00
C ASN A 55 0.97 4.90 41.35
N LYS A 56 2.29 4.94 41.58
CA LYS A 56 2.88 5.42 42.82
C LYS A 56 3.77 6.63 42.60
N ASP A 57 3.73 7.52 43.57
CA ASP A 57 4.63 8.66 43.73
C ASP A 57 5.32 8.53 45.09
N ASP A 58 6.66 8.45 45.10
CA ASP A 58 7.47 8.14 46.30
C ASP A 58 6.95 6.92 47.09
N ASN A 59 6.77 5.79 46.39
CA ASN A 59 6.24 4.52 46.92
C ASN A 59 4.82 4.54 47.50
N THR A 60 4.16 5.70 47.52
CA THR A 60 2.75 5.88 47.94
C THR A 60 1.83 5.96 46.73
N LEU A 61 0.57 5.55 46.85
CA LEU A 61 -0.39 5.65 45.75
C LEU A 61 -0.57 7.12 45.34
N ILE A 62 -0.57 7.40 44.03
CA ILE A 62 -0.81 8.75 43.52
C ILE A 62 -2.19 9.26 43.95
N THR A 63 -2.23 10.50 44.44
CA THR A 63 -3.47 11.13 44.92
C THR A 63 -4.00 12.15 43.92
N VAL A 64 -5.30 12.49 44.02
CA VAL A 64 -5.93 13.55 43.20
C VAL A 64 -5.22 14.88 43.38
N GLU A 65 -4.79 15.20 44.61
CA GLU A 65 -4.03 16.41 44.89
C GLU A 65 -2.67 16.44 44.19
N LYS A 66 -1.94 15.32 44.21
CA LYS A 66 -0.67 15.22 43.47
C LYS A 66 -0.89 15.35 41.96
N LEU A 67 -1.90 14.70 41.39
CA LEU A 67 -2.25 14.85 39.97
C LEU A 67 -2.54 16.32 39.61
N ARG A 68 -3.21 17.06 40.50
CA ARG A 68 -3.45 18.49 40.32
C ARG A 68 -2.16 19.30 40.38
N ASN A 69 -1.35 19.10 41.41
CA ASN A 69 -0.11 19.86 41.62
C ASN A 69 0.94 19.60 40.51
N LEU A 70 0.91 18.40 39.93
CA LEU A 70 1.73 18.01 38.77
C LEU A 70 1.11 18.43 37.42
N ASN A 71 0.01 19.19 37.42
CA ASN A 71 -0.68 19.68 36.22
C ASN A 71 -1.26 18.60 35.29
N TYR A 72 -1.60 17.41 35.81
CA TYR A 72 -2.36 16.40 35.05
C TYR A 72 -3.87 16.71 35.01
N LEU A 73 -4.38 17.45 35.99
CA LEU A 73 -5.77 17.91 36.05
C LEU A 73 -5.93 19.34 35.51
N PRO A 74 -7.12 19.74 35.04
CA PRO A 74 -7.40 21.10 34.57
C PRO A 74 -7.04 22.17 35.61
N LYS A 75 -6.60 23.35 35.14
CA LYS A 75 -6.34 24.51 36.02
C LYS A 75 -7.61 24.87 36.80
N GLY A 76 -7.49 25.00 38.12
CA GLY A 76 -8.62 25.30 39.00
C GLY A 76 -9.49 24.10 39.38
N PHE A 77 -9.06 22.86 39.08
CA PHE A 77 -9.78 21.66 39.50
C PHE A 77 -9.96 21.62 41.03
N SER A 78 -11.22 21.56 41.47
CA SER A 78 -11.55 21.41 42.90
C SER A 78 -11.50 19.94 43.32
N LEU A 79 -10.76 19.69 44.40
CA LEU A 79 -10.66 18.37 45.06
C LEU A 79 -11.95 17.94 45.75
N THR A 80 -12.91 18.85 45.90
CA THR A 80 -14.23 18.53 46.42
C THR A 80 -15.23 18.36 45.29
N ASP A 81 -16.11 17.38 45.43
CA ASP A 81 -17.22 17.16 44.51
C ASP A 81 -18.32 18.24 44.66
N PRO A 82 -19.34 18.26 43.77
CA PRO A 82 -20.47 19.19 43.87
C PRO A 82 -21.35 19.04 45.13
N PHE A 83 -21.09 18.03 45.97
CA PHE A 83 -21.76 17.74 47.23
C PHE A 83 -20.85 18.01 48.45
N GLY A 84 -19.65 18.57 48.25
CA GLY A 84 -18.74 18.98 49.31
C GLY A 84 -17.83 17.87 49.84
N ARG A 85 -17.76 16.70 49.20
CA ARG A 85 -16.90 15.59 49.63
C ARG A 85 -15.59 15.55 48.89
N GLN A 86 -14.53 15.11 49.57
CA GLN A 86 -13.21 15.01 48.96
C GLN A 86 -13.11 13.79 48.03
N LEU A 87 -12.65 14.03 46.80
CA LEU A 87 -12.38 12.99 45.81
C LEU A 87 -11.04 12.32 46.13
N THR A 88 -11.03 10.98 46.16
CA THR A 88 -9.85 10.20 46.54
C THR A 88 -9.64 9.00 45.63
N ILE A 89 -8.39 8.77 45.23
CA ILE A 89 -7.96 7.55 44.56
C ILE A 89 -7.57 6.57 45.65
N ILE A 90 -8.03 5.34 45.52
CA ILE A 90 -7.79 4.24 46.45
C ILE A 90 -7.13 3.07 45.71
N ALA A 91 -6.73 2.04 46.46
CA ALA A 91 -6.04 0.87 45.93
C ALA A 91 -6.81 0.20 44.77
N ASN A 92 -6.06 -0.57 43.96
CA ASN A 92 -6.59 -1.31 42.80
C ASN A 92 -7.17 -0.42 41.70
N ASN A 93 -6.60 0.76 41.49
CA ASN A 93 -6.97 1.71 40.42
C ASN A 93 -8.44 2.14 40.51
N LYS A 94 -8.90 2.48 41.72
CA LYS A 94 -10.29 2.87 41.97
C LYS A 94 -10.39 4.28 42.53
N ILE A 95 -11.54 4.90 42.31
CA ILE A 95 -11.92 6.17 42.94
C ILE A 95 -12.99 5.84 43.98
N ASN A 96 -12.82 6.36 45.20
CA ASN A 96 -13.79 6.17 46.28
C ASN A 96 -15.16 6.68 45.82
N ALA A 97 -16.17 5.81 45.86
CA ALA A 97 -17.49 6.14 45.34
C ALA A 97 -18.21 7.18 46.21
N PHE A 98 -19.04 8.00 45.57
CA PHE A 98 -19.98 8.86 46.30
C PHE A 98 -21.02 8.00 47.02
N THR A 99 -21.28 8.34 48.28
CA THR A 99 -22.34 7.74 49.11
C THR A 99 -23.22 8.86 49.64
N THR A 100 -24.45 8.58 50.08
CA THR A 100 -25.26 9.59 50.77
C THR A 100 -26.24 8.93 51.72
N THR A 101 -26.53 9.59 52.85
CA THR A 101 -27.58 9.18 53.78
C THR A 101 -28.92 9.83 53.46
N ASP A 102 -28.94 10.86 52.60
CA ASP A 102 -30.15 11.56 52.14
C ASP A 102 -31.00 10.65 51.23
N ALA A 103 -32.24 10.36 51.65
CA ALA A 103 -33.14 9.47 50.95
C ALA A 103 -33.60 10.00 49.57
N THR A 104 -33.71 11.32 49.41
CA THR A 104 -34.18 11.98 48.18
C THR A 104 -33.11 11.93 47.09
N LEU A 105 -31.82 12.02 47.48
CA LEU A 105 -30.69 11.87 46.56
C LEU A 105 -30.51 10.41 46.10
N LYS A 106 -30.86 9.41 46.93
CA LYS A 106 -30.62 7.99 46.63
C LYS A 106 -31.34 7.49 45.37
N LEU A 107 -32.61 7.87 45.17
CA LEU A 107 -33.38 7.44 43.99
C LEU A 107 -32.75 7.94 42.69
N ASN A 108 -32.37 9.21 42.63
CA ASN A 108 -31.78 9.83 41.44
C ASN A 108 -30.37 9.33 41.09
N LEU A 109 -29.62 8.82 42.08
CA LEU A 109 -28.29 8.27 41.83
C LEU A 109 -28.36 6.92 41.07
N TYR A 110 -29.42 6.13 41.22
CA TYR A 110 -29.55 4.83 40.53
C TYR A 110 -29.59 4.99 39.01
N ASP A 111 -30.33 5.98 38.51
CA ASP A 111 -30.52 6.16 37.07
C ASP A 111 -29.30 6.77 36.37
N TYR A 112 -28.56 7.65 37.07
CA TYR A 112 -27.53 8.49 36.44
C TYR A 112 -26.10 8.35 36.96
N TYR A 113 -25.89 7.88 38.20
CA TYR A 113 -24.56 7.78 38.81
C TYR A 113 -24.05 6.33 38.91
N TYR A 114 -24.94 5.41 39.31
CA TYR A 114 -24.68 3.97 39.38
C TYR A 114 -24.91 3.26 38.03
N SER A 115 -25.22 4.03 36.98
CA SER A 115 -25.22 3.54 35.60
C SER A 115 -23.95 3.97 34.86
N ASN A 116 -23.57 3.21 33.83
CA ASN A 116 -22.45 3.58 32.95
C ASN A 116 -22.84 4.64 31.90
N TYR A 117 -24.03 5.25 31.99
CA TYR A 117 -24.59 6.09 30.94
C TYR A 117 -23.74 7.34 30.62
N TYR A 118 -23.10 7.93 31.62
CA TYR A 118 -22.22 9.10 31.48
C TYR A 118 -20.73 8.77 31.64
N ARG A 119 -20.34 7.50 31.59
CA ARG A 119 -18.96 7.05 31.88
C ARG A 119 -18.30 6.44 30.65
N THR A 120 -17.05 6.80 30.44
CA THR A 120 -16.23 6.31 29.31
C THR A 120 -14.93 5.69 29.80
N ASN A 121 -14.28 6.31 30.78
CA ASN A 121 -12.98 5.92 31.32
C ASN A 121 -13.11 5.26 32.70
N THR A 122 -14.31 5.24 33.27
CA THR A 122 -14.61 4.60 34.54
C THR A 122 -15.78 3.61 34.42
N LYS A 123 -15.86 2.64 35.33
CA LYS A 123 -17.08 1.84 35.53
C LYS A 123 -17.80 2.30 36.78
N ALA A 124 -19.11 2.39 36.68
CA ALA A 124 -19.96 2.74 37.79
C ALA A 124 -19.79 1.76 38.97
N PRO A 125 -20.01 2.23 40.21
CA PRO A 125 -20.05 1.34 41.37
C PRO A 125 -21.16 0.29 41.24
N LEU A 126 -20.95 -0.89 41.83
CA LEU A 126 -21.90 -2.01 41.72
C LEU A 126 -23.25 -1.73 42.42
N SER A 127 -23.27 -0.92 43.49
CA SER A 127 -24.48 -0.39 44.12
C SER A 127 -24.15 0.71 45.14
N ILE A 128 -25.19 1.34 45.71
CA ILE A 128 -25.09 2.32 46.83
C ILE A 128 -24.28 1.79 48.03
N ASN A 129 -24.34 0.47 48.29
CA ASN A 129 -23.73 -0.14 49.47
C ASN A 129 -22.50 -1.01 49.14
N LYS A 130 -22.12 -1.13 47.86
CA LYS A 130 -21.01 -2.00 47.42
C LYS A 130 -20.30 -1.45 46.19
N GLY A 131 -18.99 -1.33 46.31
CA GLY A 131 -18.06 -1.12 45.20
C GLY A 131 -17.64 0.34 45.05
N ASP A 132 -16.39 0.52 44.66
CA ASP A 132 -15.81 1.80 44.26
C ASP A 132 -15.81 1.91 42.73
N ILE A 133 -15.54 3.10 42.22
CA ILE A 133 -15.47 3.36 40.78
C ILE A 133 -14.17 2.77 40.24
N GLU A 134 -14.26 1.83 39.29
CA GLU A 134 -13.09 1.23 38.64
C GLU A 134 -12.59 2.14 37.51
N ILE A 135 -11.32 2.52 37.50
CA ILE A 135 -10.71 3.19 36.36
C ILE A 135 -10.40 2.13 35.29
N ILE A 136 -10.91 2.34 34.07
CA ILE A 136 -10.71 1.43 32.95
C ILE A 136 -9.32 1.65 32.36
N LEU A 137 -8.39 0.77 32.77
CA LEU A 137 -7.05 0.70 32.21
C LEU A 137 -6.99 -0.26 31.01
N SER A 138 -6.21 0.09 29.99
CA SER A 138 -5.83 -0.80 28.90
C SER A 138 -4.92 -1.94 29.40
N SER A 139 -4.71 -2.95 28.56
CA SER A 139 -3.75 -4.04 28.86
C SER A 139 -2.35 -3.50 29.15
N ASP A 140 -1.88 -2.56 28.33
CA ASP A 140 -0.56 -1.91 28.51
C ASP A 140 -0.45 -1.11 29.80
N GLU A 141 -1.51 -0.36 30.16
CA GLU A 141 -1.55 0.43 31.39
C GLU A 141 -1.55 -0.48 32.63
N LYS A 142 -2.31 -1.58 32.60
CA LYS A 142 -2.29 -2.60 33.67
C LYS A 142 -0.92 -3.22 33.79
N TYR A 143 -0.33 -3.61 32.66
CA TYR A 143 0.99 -4.22 32.61
C TYR A 143 2.06 -3.33 33.28
N LYS A 144 2.08 -2.04 32.96
CA LYS A 144 2.98 -1.06 33.58
C LYS A 144 2.80 -1.00 35.10
N VAL A 145 1.56 -0.94 35.57
CA VAL A 145 1.25 -0.86 37.01
C VAL A 145 1.67 -2.11 37.76
N GLU A 146 1.49 -3.29 37.15
CA GLU A 146 1.85 -4.60 37.70
C GLU A 146 3.37 -4.80 37.74
N HIS A 147 4.09 -4.32 36.72
CA HIS A 147 5.55 -4.53 36.56
C HIS A 147 6.38 -3.27 36.82
N LYS A 148 5.84 -2.28 37.54
CA LYS A 148 6.48 -0.97 37.79
C LYS A 148 7.90 -1.06 38.35
N ASP A 149 8.20 -2.10 39.13
CA ASP A 149 9.52 -2.28 39.74
C ASP A 149 10.60 -2.63 38.69
N MET A 150 10.18 -3.13 37.52
CA MET A 150 11.05 -3.40 36.37
C MET A 150 11.27 -2.16 35.49
N ILE A 151 10.60 -1.03 35.74
CA ILE A 151 10.57 0.14 34.85
C ILE A 151 11.48 1.27 35.36
N ALA A 152 12.31 1.78 34.47
CA ALA A 152 13.12 2.97 34.63
C ALA A 152 12.62 4.11 33.74
N LEU A 153 12.68 5.35 34.25
CA LEU A 153 12.41 6.56 33.47
C LEU A 153 13.67 7.13 32.80
N ASN A 154 14.85 6.66 33.21
CA ASN A 154 16.11 6.95 32.55
C ASN A 154 16.64 5.67 31.90
N LYS A 155 17.04 5.77 30.63
CA LYS A 155 17.56 4.63 29.85
C LYS A 155 18.75 3.94 30.51
N ALA A 156 19.67 4.71 31.11
CA ALA A 156 20.88 4.18 31.74
C ALA A 156 20.59 3.30 32.97
N ASP A 157 19.44 3.51 33.62
CA ASP A 157 19.06 2.82 34.86
C ASP A 157 18.33 1.51 34.59
N ALA A 158 17.83 1.29 33.37
CA ALA A 158 17.05 0.11 33.01
C ALA A 158 17.80 -1.20 33.28
N LYS A 159 19.10 -1.26 32.96
CA LYS A 159 19.95 -2.44 33.17
C LYS A 159 20.05 -2.91 34.64
N ASN A 160 19.69 -2.05 35.59
CA ASN A 160 19.81 -2.30 37.03
C ASN A 160 18.47 -2.65 37.72
N LYS A 161 17.34 -2.66 36.99
CA LYS A 161 16.02 -2.81 37.60
C LYS A 161 15.73 -4.21 38.11
N VAL A 162 16.12 -5.23 37.35
CA VAL A 162 16.03 -6.65 37.72
C VAL A 162 17.44 -7.19 37.83
N SER A 163 17.83 -7.52 39.07
CA SER A 163 19.17 -8.01 39.38
C SER A 163 19.55 -9.19 38.50
N GLY A 164 20.69 -9.07 37.82
CA GLY A 164 21.23 -10.12 36.93
C GLY A 164 20.53 -10.28 35.59
N GLN A 165 19.44 -9.54 35.30
CA GLN A 165 18.67 -9.70 34.06
C GLN A 165 18.55 -8.42 33.22
N GLY A 166 18.39 -7.25 33.84
CA GLY A 166 18.16 -5.99 33.13
C GLY A 166 16.84 -5.33 33.52
N GLY A 167 16.16 -4.66 32.58
CA GLY A 167 14.88 -4.00 32.87
C GLY A 167 14.34 -3.14 31.74
N TYR A 168 13.16 -2.56 31.97
CA TYR A 168 12.50 -1.69 31.01
C TYR A 168 12.94 -0.23 31.16
N TYR A 169 13.13 0.43 30.03
CA TYR A 169 13.10 1.88 29.91
C TYR A 169 11.75 2.30 29.31
N LEU A 170 11.05 3.21 29.96
CA LEU A 170 9.83 3.84 29.44
C LEU A 170 10.20 5.12 28.69
N ASP A 171 9.94 5.16 27.39
CA ASP A 171 10.22 6.35 26.58
C ASP A 171 9.13 7.43 26.71
N GLU A 172 9.40 8.60 26.14
CA GLU A 172 8.47 9.75 26.15
C GLU A 172 7.16 9.48 25.39
N LYS A 173 7.12 8.45 24.55
CA LYS A 173 5.94 8.02 23.79
C LYS A 173 5.16 6.92 24.51
N GLY A 174 5.59 6.52 25.70
CA GLY A 174 4.94 5.51 26.53
C GLY A 174 5.25 4.07 26.11
N VAL A 175 6.30 3.83 25.32
CA VAL A 175 6.74 2.50 24.89
C VAL A 175 7.76 1.93 25.90
N LEU A 176 7.63 0.63 26.21
CA LEU A 176 8.55 -0.08 27.08
C LEU A 176 9.64 -0.76 26.25
N HIS A 177 10.90 -0.41 26.50
CA HIS A 177 12.08 -0.99 25.86
C HIS A 177 12.89 -1.81 26.86
N TRP A 178 13.05 -3.11 26.63
CA TRP A 178 13.88 -3.95 27.48
C TRP A 178 15.36 -3.82 27.12
N TYR A 179 16.17 -3.60 28.16
CA TYR A 179 17.62 -3.62 28.12
C TYR A 179 18.14 -4.73 29.02
N ASP A 180 19.12 -5.49 28.55
CA ASP A 180 19.78 -6.51 29.37
C ASP A 180 20.68 -5.89 30.45
N LYS A 181 21.26 -6.75 31.31
CA LYS A 181 22.20 -6.35 32.39
C LYS A 181 23.43 -5.57 31.88
N ASP A 182 23.79 -5.74 30.61
CA ASP A 182 24.93 -5.07 29.97
C ASP A 182 24.50 -3.75 29.30
N GLY A 183 23.20 -3.39 29.37
CA GLY A 183 22.63 -2.17 28.79
C GLY A 183 22.37 -2.28 27.29
N LYS A 184 22.32 -3.48 26.72
CA LYS A 184 22.00 -3.70 25.31
C LYS A 184 20.49 -3.87 25.13
N TYR A 185 19.95 -3.23 24.09
CA TYR A 185 18.54 -3.36 23.73
C TYR A 185 18.23 -4.79 23.28
N LYS A 186 17.04 -5.28 23.65
CA LYS A 186 16.59 -6.63 23.28
C LYS A 186 15.21 -6.66 22.64
N PHE A 187 14.25 -5.92 23.18
CA PHE A 187 12.93 -5.82 22.57
C PHE A 187 12.15 -4.60 23.05
N SER A 188 11.06 -4.26 22.37
CA SER A 188 10.08 -3.27 22.80
C SER A 188 8.68 -3.86 22.77
N ILE A 189 7.86 -3.48 23.75
CA ILE A 189 6.45 -3.85 23.81
C ILE A 189 5.64 -2.70 23.21
N THR A 190 5.00 -2.94 22.06
CA THR A 190 3.95 -2.09 21.51
C THR A 190 2.68 -2.93 21.31
N ASN A 191 1.81 -2.60 20.35
CA ASN A 191 0.76 -3.53 19.89
C ASN A 191 1.36 -4.86 19.37
N ASP A 192 2.60 -4.81 18.88
CA ASP A 192 3.40 -5.97 18.45
C ASP A 192 4.68 -6.05 19.31
N LEU A 193 5.30 -7.23 19.39
CA LEU A 193 6.58 -7.42 20.06
C LEU A 193 7.74 -7.17 19.09
N LEU A 194 8.52 -6.13 19.34
CA LEU A 194 9.61 -5.70 18.48
C LEU A 194 10.94 -6.21 19.01
N VAL A 195 11.61 -7.15 18.35
CA VAL A 195 12.77 -7.89 18.86
C VAL A 195 14.05 -7.48 18.12
N ASP A 196 15.14 -7.26 18.86
CA ASP A 196 16.47 -6.95 18.33
C ASP A 196 17.11 -8.15 17.62
N GLN A 197 17.96 -7.88 16.63
CA GLN A 197 18.65 -8.93 15.87
C GLN A 197 19.51 -9.86 16.73
N SER A 198 20.02 -9.36 17.86
CA SER A 198 20.82 -10.14 18.81
C SER A 198 20.03 -11.19 19.58
N VAL A 199 18.70 -11.23 19.43
CA VAL A 199 17.83 -12.22 20.07
C VAL A 199 17.40 -13.25 19.03
N THR A 200 17.82 -14.49 19.19
CA THR A 200 17.38 -15.60 18.35
C THR A 200 16.03 -16.11 18.84
N VAL A 201 14.98 -16.06 18.00
CA VAL A 201 13.59 -16.41 18.39
C VAL A 201 13.30 -17.91 18.20
N LEU A 202 13.71 -18.49 17.07
CA LEU A 202 13.53 -19.91 16.76
C LEU A 202 14.89 -20.61 16.57
N ASN A 203 14.95 -21.88 16.98
CA ASN A 203 16.00 -22.82 16.60
C ASN A 203 15.83 -23.22 15.12
N GLU A 204 16.88 -23.80 14.51
CA GLU A 204 16.83 -24.30 13.12
C GLU A 204 15.70 -25.33 12.87
N ASN A 205 15.28 -26.05 13.91
CA ASN A 205 14.16 -27.01 13.85
C ASN A 205 12.77 -26.38 14.03
N GLY A 206 12.66 -25.04 14.07
CA GLY A 206 11.41 -24.31 14.22
C GLY A 206 10.84 -24.24 15.65
N THR A 207 11.53 -24.80 16.65
CA THR A 207 11.13 -24.66 18.06
C THR A 207 11.59 -23.33 18.65
N ILE A 208 10.87 -22.79 19.63
CA ILE A 208 11.24 -21.53 20.30
C ILE A 208 12.56 -21.74 21.07
N THR A 209 13.48 -20.79 20.97
CA THR A 209 14.74 -20.85 21.73
C THR A 209 14.48 -20.66 23.23
N SER A 210 15.29 -21.31 24.07
CA SER A 210 15.24 -21.08 25.52
C SER A 210 15.63 -19.65 25.87
N SER A 211 16.57 -19.05 25.14
CA SER A 211 17.00 -17.67 25.35
C SER A 211 15.89 -16.65 25.11
N PHE A 212 15.03 -16.87 24.10
CA PHE A 212 13.85 -16.05 23.88
C PHE A 212 12.78 -16.31 24.94
N LEU A 213 12.52 -17.57 25.28
CA LEU A 213 11.56 -17.92 26.34
C LEU A 213 11.93 -17.30 27.68
N ASP A 214 13.16 -17.45 28.15
CA ASP A 214 13.64 -16.85 29.40
C ASP A 214 13.52 -15.32 29.38
N LEU A 215 13.66 -14.72 28.19
CA LEU A 215 13.53 -13.29 27.99
C LEU A 215 12.08 -12.80 28.11
N VAL A 216 11.07 -13.61 27.79
CA VAL A 216 9.66 -13.14 27.70
C VAL A 216 8.67 -13.84 28.65
N GLN A 217 8.96 -15.07 29.08
CA GLN A 217 8.03 -15.96 29.79
C GLN A 217 7.69 -15.46 31.19
N ASP A 218 8.69 -15.04 31.97
CA ASP A 218 8.49 -14.52 33.34
C ASP A 218 7.82 -13.14 33.37
N LYS A 219 7.62 -12.54 32.19
CA LYS A 219 7.13 -11.17 32.05
C LYS A 219 5.65 -11.12 31.71
N ASN A 220 5.01 -12.23 31.34
CA ASN A 220 3.55 -12.36 31.17
C ASN A 220 2.87 -11.26 30.32
N PHE A 221 3.57 -10.69 29.32
CA PHE A 221 2.98 -9.74 28.37
C PHE A 221 2.53 -10.40 27.06
N MET A 222 3.00 -11.62 26.78
CA MET A 222 2.70 -12.29 25.52
C MET A 222 1.29 -12.89 25.48
N TYR A 223 0.61 -12.79 24.33
CA TYR A 223 -0.75 -13.32 24.15
C TYR A 223 -0.97 -13.93 22.76
N ALA A 224 -1.97 -14.80 22.62
CA ALA A 224 -2.31 -15.40 21.34
C ALA A 224 -2.81 -14.34 20.35
N GLY A 225 -2.27 -14.38 19.14
CA GLY A 225 -2.52 -13.41 18.08
C GLY A 225 -1.51 -12.26 18.05
N GLU A 226 -0.63 -12.14 19.06
CA GLU A 226 0.45 -11.16 19.07
C GLU A 226 1.45 -11.46 17.94
N LYS A 227 1.82 -10.43 17.18
CA LYS A 227 2.90 -10.54 16.19
C LYS A 227 4.23 -10.22 16.85
N ILE A 228 5.24 -11.00 16.50
CA ILE A 228 6.62 -10.79 16.91
C ILE A 228 7.42 -10.44 15.67
N LEU A 229 8.07 -9.27 15.69
CA LEU A 229 8.84 -8.72 14.58
C LEU A 229 10.30 -8.64 15.01
N ARG A 230 11.18 -9.44 14.41
CA ARG A 230 12.58 -9.52 14.79
C ARG A 230 13.47 -8.89 13.72
N GLU A 231 14.37 -7.98 14.10
CA GLU A 231 15.38 -7.44 13.17
C GLU A 231 16.29 -8.56 12.65
N ASN A 232 16.59 -8.53 11.36
CA ASN A 232 17.54 -9.43 10.71
C ASN A 232 18.30 -8.64 9.62
N ASP A 233 19.36 -7.94 10.04
CA ASP A 233 20.13 -7.00 9.22
C ASP A 233 19.24 -5.98 8.49
N ASP A 234 19.08 -6.11 7.17
CA ASP A 234 18.25 -5.23 6.31
C ASP A 234 16.80 -5.72 6.13
N SER A 235 16.39 -6.73 6.92
CA SER A 235 15.09 -7.38 6.87
C SER A 235 14.51 -7.59 8.26
N VAL A 236 13.28 -8.12 8.32
CA VAL A 236 12.58 -8.38 9.58
C VAL A 236 11.84 -9.69 9.47
N ASP A 237 12.11 -10.61 10.40
CA ASP A 237 11.39 -11.88 10.50
C ASP A 237 10.05 -11.66 11.23
N GLN A 238 8.98 -12.29 10.74
CA GLN A 238 7.66 -12.22 11.37
C GLN A 238 7.23 -13.55 11.97
N TYR A 239 6.79 -13.52 13.23
CA TYR A 239 6.17 -14.66 13.89
C TYR A 239 4.79 -14.30 14.44
N LEU A 240 3.90 -15.29 14.54
CA LEU A 240 2.62 -15.19 15.22
C LEU A 240 2.64 -16.06 16.47
N ASN A 241 2.34 -15.47 17.62
CA ASN A 241 2.17 -16.21 18.86
C ASN A 241 0.80 -16.90 18.88
N THR A 242 0.78 -18.21 19.10
CA THR A 242 -0.46 -19.02 19.22
C THR A 242 -0.74 -19.47 20.65
N ASN A 243 -0.07 -18.87 21.65
CA ASN A 243 0.05 -19.33 23.05
C ASN A 243 0.78 -20.66 23.25
N LYS A 244 0.81 -21.55 22.25
CA LYS A 244 1.48 -22.85 22.33
C LYS A 244 2.81 -22.88 21.59
N ASN A 245 2.88 -22.20 20.45
CA ASN A 245 4.04 -22.12 19.57
C ASN A 245 4.10 -20.74 18.91
N LEU A 246 5.25 -20.43 18.30
CA LEU A 246 5.40 -19.33 17.35
C LEU A 246 5.30 -19.89 15.93
N VAL A 247 4.46 -19.27 15.11
CA VAL A 247 4.33 -19.61 13.68
C VAL A 247 5.12 -18.59 12.88
N ASP A 248 6.12 -19.03 12.12
CA ASP A 248 6.81 -18.17 11.17
C ASP A 248 5.83 -17.75 10.06
N LEU A 249 5.63 -16.44 9.93
CA LEU A 249 4.76 -15.81 8.95
C LEU A 249 5.55 -15.21 7.78
N ASN A 250 6.88 -15.36 7.76
CA ASN A 250 7.68 -15.00 6.60
C ASN A 250 7.10 -15.75 5.37
N PRO A 251 6.73 -15.01 4.31
CA PRO A 251 5.79 -15.50 3.32
C PRO A 251 6.38 -16.63 2.48
N THR A 252 5.91 -17.85 2.70
CA THR A 252 5.83 -18.90 1.66
C THR A 252 4.49 -18.88 0.92
N LYS A 253 3.53 -18.07 1.35
CA LYS A 253 2.26 -17.84 0.65
C LYS A 253 2.33 -16.58 -0.20
N SER A 254 2.08 -16.76 -1.51
CA SER A 254 1.83 -15.67 -2.45
C SER A 254 0.73 -14.75 -1.91
N VAL A 255 1.07 -13.46 -1.80
CA VAL A 255 0.12 -12.40 -1.47
C VAL A 255 -0.10 -11.58 -2.73
N GLY A 256 -1.34 -11.62 -3.25
CA GLY A 256 -1.77 -10.80 -4.38
C GLY A 256 -1.43 -11.39 -5.75
N LYS A 257 -1.74 -10.61 -6.79
CA LYS A 257 -1.39 -10.93 -8.18
C LYS A 257 0.06 -10.54 -8.44
N THR A 258 0.81 -11.39 -9.13
CA THR A 258 2.11 -10.98 -9.67
C THR A 258 1.85 -10.19 -10.95
N VAL A 259 2.24 -8.92 -10.97
CA VAL A 259 2.01 -8.02 -12.11
C VAL A 259 3.36 -7.56 -12.61
N ILE A 260 3.58 -7.58 -13.92
CA ILE A 260 4.78 -7.03 -14.54
C ILE A 260 4.39 -5.90 -15.49
N ARG A 261 5.17 -4.82 -15.44
CA ARG A 261 5.03 -3.67 -16.32
C ARG A 261 6.39 -3.31 -16.90
N PHE A 262 6.45 -3.26 -18.22
CA PHE A 262 7.59 -2.75 -18.95
C PHE A 262 7.40 -1.26 -19.28
N SER A 263 8.48 -0.50 -19.28
CA SER A 263 8.51 0.89 -19.73
C SER A 263 9.70 1.12 -20.67
N ASN A 264 9.72 2.23 -21.40
CA ASN A 264 10.73 2.48 -22.43
C ASN A 264 12.18 2.49 -21.91
N SER A 265 12.39 2.72 -20.62
CA SER A 265 13.72 2.82 -20.00
C SER A 265 13.87 1.92 -18.75
N GLY A 266 13.02 0.91 -18.57
CA GLY A 266 13.02 0.08 -17.36
C GLY A 266 11.72 -0.69 -17.15
N GLY A 267 11.39 -0.94 -15.90
CA GLY A 267 10.15 -1.61 -15.56
C GLY A 267 10.00 -1.86 -14.08
N ALA A 268 8.86 -2.44 -13.73
CA ALA A 268 8.60 -2.87 -12.37
C ALA A 268 7.70 -4.10 -12.35
N LEU A 269 7.79 -4.85 -11.26
CA LEU A 269 6.93 -5.98 -11.01
C LEU A 269 6.53 -6.07 -9.55
N ILE A 270 5.37 -6.68 -9.27
CA ILE A 270 4.93 -7.05 -7.94
C ILE A 270 5.18 -8.54 -7.71
N ILE A 271 5.94 -8.90 -6.68
CA ILE A 271 6.02 -10.29 -6.16
C ILE A 271 5.69 -10.28 -4.68
N ASN A 272 4.72 -11.11 -4.28
CA ASN A 272 4.28 -11.26 -2.89
C ASN A 272 3.94 -9.90 -2.24
N GLY A 273 3.25 -9.03 -2.98
CA GLY A 273 2.88 -7.68 -2.54
C GLY A 273 4.01 -6.64 -2.59
N ASN A 274 5.21 -6.96 -3.08
CA ASN A 274 6.35 -6.04 -3.08
C ASN A 274 6.66 -5.56 -4.48
N ILE A 275 6.83 -4.24 -4.65
CA ILE A 275 7.22 -3.66 -5.94
C ILE A 275 8.74 -3.71 -6.06
N TYR A 276 9.21 -4.31 -7.14
CA TYR A 276 10.60 -4.29 -7.57
C TYR A 276 10.71 -3.43 -8.83
N THR A 277 11.66 -2.50 -8.87
CA THR A 277 11.93 -1.60 -10.00
C THR A 277 13.32 -1.84 -10.58
N TRP A 278 13.51 -1.50 -11.84
CA TRP A 278 14.81 -1.49 -12.52
C TRP A 278 14.81 -0.48 -13.68
N GLY A 279 15.98 -0.19 -14.24
CA GLY A 279 16.17 0.70 -15.39
C GLY A 279 16.81 2.05 -15.04
N ASN A 280 16.45 3.08 -15.80
CA ASN A 280 17.02 4.42 -15.70
C ASN A 280 16.60 5.12 -14.40
N ASN A 281 17.58 5.49 -13.56
CA ASN A 281 17.32 6.13 -12.28
C ASN A 281 17.36 7.67 -12.29
N SER A 282 17.40 8.32 -13.46
CA SER A 282 17.59 9.78 -13.57
C SER A 282 16.57 10.61 -12.76
N LYS A 283 15.34 10.12 -12.61
CA LYS A 283 14.28 10.73 -11.79
C LYS A 283 14.02 10.00 -10.48
N LYS A 284 14.93 9.14 -10.02
CA LYS A 284 14.77 8.32 -8.80
C LYS A 284 13.53 7.42 -8.82
N SER A 285 13.15 6.98 -10.02
CA SER A 285 12.05 6.03 -10.27
C SER A 285 12.43 4.61 -9.83
N VAL A 286 13.71 4.27 -9.93
CA VAL A 286 14.29 3.07 -9.31
C VAL A 286 14.64 3.45 -7.87
N SER A 287 14.31 2.62 -6.88
CA SER A 287 14.38 3.01 -5.46
C SER A 287 15.82 3.11 -4.88
N ILE A 288 16.74 3.66 -5.65
CA ILE A 288 18.12 3.97 -5.29
C ILE A 288 18.25 5.51 -5.23
N GLY A 289 18.55 6.05 -4.05
CA GLY A 289 18.56 7.51 -3.86
C GLY A 289 19.69 8.28 -4.55
N LYS A 290 20.65 7.57 -5.16
CA LYS A 290 21.84 8.16 -5.81
C LYS A 290 21.76 8.09 -7.33
N ASN A 291 22.07 9.22 -7.98
CA ASN A 291 22.25 9.33 -9.43
C ASN A 291 23.73 9.38 -9.83
N THR A 292 24.62 8.87 -8.98
CA THR A 292 26.05 8.83 -9.23
C THR A 292 26.55 7.39 -9.06
N TYR A 293 27.54 7.01 -9.87
CA TYR A 293 28.25 5.74 -9.78
C TYR A 293 29.75 5.98 -9.95
N THR A 294 30.56 5.01 -9.54
CA THR A 294 32.00 5.00 -9.78
C THR A 294 32.27 4.16 -11.03
N ASN A 295 32.95 4.73 -12.02
CA ASN A 295 33.33 3.99 -13.22
C ASN A 295 34.57 3.13 -12.98
N GLU A 296 34.96 2.32 -13.97
CA GLU A 296 36.08 1.38 -13.85
C GLU A 296 37.42 2.04 -13.53
N SER A 297 37.58 3.30 -13.92
CA SER A 297 38.78 4.09 -13.62
C SER A 297 38.78 4.69 -12.21
N GLY A 298 37.77 4.39 -11.38
CA GLY A 298 37.64 4.91 -10.01
C GLY A 298 37.10 6.34 -9.94
N ASN A 299 36.66 6.93 -11.06
CA ASN A 299 36.12 8.28 -11.12
C ASN A 299 34.59 8.28 -11.00
N ILE A 300 34.00 9.43 -10.64
CA ILE A 300 32.55 9.61 -10.70
C ILE A 300 32.12 9.59 -12.16
N GLY A 301 31.19 8.70 -12.51
CA GLY A 301 30.61 8.60 -13.85
C GLY A 301 29.84 9.86 -14.25
N SER A 302 29.82 10.18 -15.53
CA SER A 302 29.19 11.39 -16.09
C SER A 302 27.71 11.22 -16.48
N GLY A 303 27.22 9.97 -16.52
CA GLY A 303 25.84 9.63 -16.90
C GLY A 303 24.93 9.33 -15.71
N ASN A 304 23.63 9.15 -15.99
CA ASN A 304 22.70 8.63 -14.99
C ASN A 304 22.90 7.11 -14.83
N PRO A 305 22.85 6.58 -13.59
CA PRO A 305 22.98 5.15 -13.38
C PRO A 305 21.77 4.42 -13.96
N ILE A 306 22.11 3.35 -14.65
CA ILE A 306 21.18 2.42 -15.24
C ILE A 306 21.24 1.13 -14.43
N ILE A 307 20.12 0.71 -13.87
CA ILE A 307 20.04 -0.41 -12.94
C ILE A 307 19.51 -1.63 -13.68
N ASN A 308 20.37 -2.62 -13.91
CA ASN A 308 20.06 -3.86 -14.62
C ASN A 308 19.72 -5.02 -13.66
N THR A 309 19.37 -4.73 -12.42
CA THR A 309 18.89 -5.69 -11.42
C THR A 309 17.59 -5.19 -10.82
N MET A 310 16.73 -6.11 -10.40
CA MET A 310 15.54 -5.79 -9.63
C MET A 310 15.93 -5.20 -8.27
N VAL A 311 15.38 -4.04 -7.95
CA VAL A 311 15.56 -3.36 -6.67
C VAL A 311 14.21 -3.24 -6.00
N ASN A 312 14.10 -3.78 -4.79
CA ASN A 312 12.88 -3.64 -4.01
C ASN A 312 12.63 -2.15 -3.70
N THR A 313 11.39 -1.71 -3.82
CA THR A 313 11.03 -0.33 -3.52
C THR A 313 10.95 -0.11 -2.02
N LYS A 314 11.36 1.09 -1.58
CA LYS A 314 11.24 1.51 -0.19
C LYS A 314 9.93 2.24 -0.02
N ALA A 315 8.99 1.66 0.71
CA ALA A 315 7.70 2.29 1.01
C ALA A 315 7.63 2.77 2.46
N MET A 316 7.11 3.97 2.67
CA MET A 316 6.87 4.51 4.01
C MET A 316 5.72 3.77 4.69
N ILE A 317 5.77 3.64 6.02
CA ILE A 317 4.78 2.91 6.82
C ILE A 317 4.03 3.86 7.73
N TYR A 318 2.71 3.70 7.81
CA TYR A 318 1.80 4.57 8.55
C TYR A 318 0.93 3.75 9.52
N ASP A 319 0.59 4.32 10.66
CA ASP A 319 -0.36 3.74 11.62
C ASP A 319 -1.79 3.90 11.09
N ASP A 320 -2.62 2.86 11.20
CA ASP A 320 -4.03 2.86 10.78
C ASP A 320 -4.87 3.91 11.53
N THR A 321 -4.36 4.49 12.62
CA THR A 321 -5.05 5.49 13.46
C THR A 321 -4.40 6.87 13.50
N LYS A 322 -3.22 7.08 12.90
CA LYS A 322 -2.47 8.37 13.00
C LYS A 322 -1.84 8.77 11.67
N THR A 323 -1.94 10.06 11.34
CA THR A 323 -1.25 10.75 10.23
C THR A 323 0.26 10.94 10.46
N ILE A 324 0.84 10.25 11.43
CA ILE A 324 2.25 10.30 11.82
C ILE A 324 2.83 8.94 11.42
N PRO A 325 4.04 8.88 10.81
CA PRO A 325 4.63 7.59 10.49
C PRO A 325 4.82 6.82 11.80
N TYR A 326 4.52 5.53 11.79
CA TYR A 326 4.64 4.70 12.99
C TYR A 326 6.11 4.74 13.41
N THR A 327 6.46 5.45 14.48
CA THR A 327 7.88 5.72 14.82
C THR A 327 8.34 4.73 15.88
N ASN A 328 8.65 3.51 15.45
CA ASN A 328 9.48 2.56 16.20
C ASN A 328 10.86 2.44 15.53
N ASN A 329 11.79 1.71 16.16
CA ASN A 329 13.15 1.51 15.64
C ASN A 329 13.20 0.85 14.24
N PHE A 330 12.12 0.23 13.77
CA PHE A 330 12.06 -0.47 12.49
C PHE A 330 11.67 0.44 11.32
N ASN A 331 10.79 1.42 11.57
CA ASN A 331 10.28 2.31 10.52
C ASN A 331 11.21 3.49 10.20
N THR A 332 12.13 3.83 11.12
CA THR A 332 13.14 4.88 10.90
C THR A 332 14.34 4.37 10.09
N LYS A 333 14.52 3.05 9.98
CA LYS A 333 15.68 2.41 9.34
C LYS A 333 15.56 2.23 7.82
N LYS A 334 14.45 2.65 7.19
CA LYS A 334 14.31 2.78 5.72
C LYS A 334 14.67 1.49 4.94
N PHE A 335 14.21 0.35 5.46
CA PHE A 335 14.55 -0.98 4.95
C PHE A 335 13.99 -1.24 3.54
N PHE A 336 14.72 -2.04 2.77
CA PHE A 336 14.26 -2.59 1.50
C PHE A 336 13.25 -3.73 1.69
N SER A 337 13.19 -4.34 2.89
CA SER A 337 12.25 -5.39 3.24
C SER A 337 11.73 -5.21 4.67
N SER A 338 10.41 -5.25 4.85
CA SER A 338 9.76 -5.23 6.17
C SER A 338 8.39 -5.90 6.07
N PRO A 339 7.97 -6.78 7.00
CA PRO A 339 6.69 -7.48 6.99
C PRO A 339 5.51 -6.55 7.31
N ILE A 340 5.77 -5.38 7.89
CA ILE A 340 4.76 -4.34 8.16
C ILE A 340 4.65 -3.33 7.01
N ARG A 341 5.40 -3.52 5.91
CA ARG A 341 5.30 -2.64 4.75
C ARG A 341 3.96 -2.79 4.03
N PRO A 342 3.49 -1.76 3.33
CA PRO A 342 2.32 -1.89 2.48
C PRO A 342 2.55 -2.98 1.43
N ASN A 343 1.62 -3.92 1.35
CA ASN A 343 1.57 -4.90 0.26
C ASN A 343 0.76 -4.31 -0.88
N PHE A 344 1.29 -4.38 -2.10
CA PHE A 344 0.74 -3.77 -3.31
C PHE A 344 0.00 -4.77 -4.19
N ILE A 345 -1.02 -4.28 -4.91
CA ILE A 345 -1.86 -5.05 -5.85
C ILE A 345 -1.90 -4.46 -7.26
N ASP A 346 -1.44 -3.23 -7.43
CA ASP A 346 -1.28 -2.59 -8.72
C ASP A 346 -0.07 -1.64 -8.67
N LEU A 347 0.54 -1.39 -9.83
CA LEU A 347 1.71 -0.53 -9.96
C LEU A 347 1.68 0.30 -11.24
N PHE A 348 2.35 1.44 -11.20
CA PHE A 348 2.74 2.18 -12.39
C PHE A 348 4.20 2.61 -12.24
N THR A 349 4.98 2.47 -13.31
CA THR A 349 6.34 2.99 -13.35
C THR A 349 6.66 3.47 -14.76
N GLU A 350 7.35 4.59 -14.82
CA GLU A 350 7.99 5.14 -16.02
C GLU A 350 9.15 6.04 -15.55
N ASP A 351 10.24 6.08 -16.30
CA ASP A 351 11.43 6.86 -15.93
C ASP A 351 11.15 8.37 -15.84
N SER A 352 10.20 8.87 -16.64
CA SER A 352 9.82 10.28 -16.65
C SER A 352 8.82 10.68 -15.55
N HIS A 353 8.07 9.73 -14.99
CA HIS A 353 6.99 10.00 -14.00
C HIS A 353 7.34 9.57 -12.57
N GLY A 354 8.20 8.57 -12.42
CA GLY A 354 8.46 7.91 -11.13
C GLY A 354 7.73 6.57 -11.01
N THR A 355 7.59 6.10 -9.78
CA THR A 355 6.95 4.83 -9.45
C THR A 355 5.81 5.05 -8.47
N CYS A 356 4.67 4.42 -8.74
CA CYS A 356 3.52 4.37 -7.86
C CYS A 356 3.04 2.94 -7.65
N GLY A 357 2.45 2.70 -6.48
CA GLY A 357 1.83 1.44 -6.09
C GLY A 357 0.51 1.66 -5.40
N ILE A 358 -0.45 0.75 -5.62
CA ILE A 358 -1.72 0.73 -4.87
C ILE A 358 -1.68 -0.43 -3.89
N SER A 359 -1.86 -0.15 -2.59
CA SER A 359 -1.81 -1.16 -1.54
C SER A 359 -3.06 -2.04 -1.49
N LEU A 360 -3.00 -3.17 -0.79
CA LEU A 360 -4.16 -4.02 -0.44
C LEU A 360 -5.26 -3.25 0.28
N LYS A 361 -4.90 -2.16 0.97
CA LYS A 361 -5.83 -1.24 1.64
C LYS A 361 -6.39 -0.17 0.69
N SER A 362 -6.11 -0.27 -0.61
CA SER A 362 -6.49 0.73 -1.62
C SER A 362 -5.89 2.11 -1.37
N GLU A 363 -4.69 2.17 -0.80
CA GLU A 363 -3.92 3.39 -0.62
C GLU A 363 -2.99 3.60 -1.83
N LEU A 364 -2.88 4.83 -2.32
CA LEU A 364 -1.88 5.16 -3.35
C LEU A 364 -0.57 5.58 -2.69
N TYR A 365 0.53 4.94 -3.06
CA TYR A 365 1.88 5.34 -2.72
C TYR A 365 2.63 5.75 -3.98
N CYS A 366 3.40 6.83 -3.92
CA CYS A 366 4.20 7.28 -5.07
C CYS A 366 5.56 7.84 -4.63
N GLY A 367 6.55 7.70 -5.51
CA GLY A 367 7.90 8.21 -5.37
C GLY A 367 8.52 8.53 -6.73
N GLY A 368 9.65 9.22 -6.71
CA GLY A 368 10.30 9.78 -7.89
C GLY A 368 10.16 11.29 -7.97
N GLN A 369 11.15 11.93 -8.58
CA GLN A 369 11.27 13.38 -8.62
C GLN A 369 10.10 14.07 -9.31
N ASP A 370 9.58 13.49 -10.40
CA ASP A 370 8.54 14.16 -11.18
C ASP A 370 7.22 14.26 -10.39
N ILE A 371 6.72 13.15 -9.87
CA ILE A 371 5.50 13.13 -9.06
C ILE A 371 5.63 13.87 -7.73
N LEU A 372 6.80 13.85 -7.09
CA LEU A 372 7.01 14.51 -5.79
C LEU A 372 7.31 16.01 -5.90
N GLU A 373 7.61 16.53 -7.09
CA GLU A 373 7.96 17.95 -7.26
C GLU A 373 7.15 18.64 -8.35
N ASN A 374 7.18 18.11 -9.58
CA ASN A 374 6.56 18.75 -10.75
C ASN A 374 5.05 18.52 -10.80
N ASN A 375 4.61 17.31 -10.49
CA ASN A 375 3.21 16.87 -10.51
C ASN A 375 2.68 16.58 -9.09
N TYR A 376 3.19 17.34 -8.11
CA TYR A 376 2.95 17.14 -6.68
C TYR A 376 1.48 17.26 -6.28
N ILE A 377 0.99 16.22 -5.62
CA ILE A 377 -0.16 16.26 -4.70
C ILE A 377 0.35 16.08 -3.28
N SER A 378 -0.51 16.29 -2.27
CA SER A 378 -0.11 16.08 -0.89
C SER A 378 0.20 14.61 -0.59
N PHE A 379 1.39 14.37 -0.01
CA PHE A 379 1.86 13.07 0.47
C PHE A 379 2.19 13.14 1.96
N ASP A 380 1.87 12.08 2.71
CA ASP A 380 2.14 12.02 4.14
C ASP A 380 3.66 12.00 4.39
N ASN A 381 4.16 12.92 5.21
CA ASN A 381 5.58 13.06 5.60
C ASN A 381 6.58 13.33 4.47
N TYR A 382 6.11 13.80 3.32
CA TYR A 382 6.97 14.40 2.32
C TYR A 382 6.75 15.92 2.29
N THR A 383 7.84 16.68 2.27
CA THR A 383 7.78 18.13 2.09
C THR A 383 8.29 18.46 0.68
N LYS A 384 7.39 19.01 -0.15
CA LYS A 384 7.72 19.50 -1.49
C LYS A 384 8.92 20.46 -1.42
N GLY A 385 9.87 20.29 -2.35
CA GLY A 385 11.11 21.06 -2.41
C GLY A 385 12.24 20.53 -1.53
N SER A 386 12.02 19.46 -0.75
CA SER A 386 13.11 18.87 0.05
C SER A 386 14.18 18.21 -0.83
N LEU A 387 13.79 17.62 -1.98
CA LEU A 387 14.64 16.86 -2.90
C LEU A 387 15.39 15.66 -2.27
N LEU A 388 15.13 15.38 -1.00
CA LEU A 388 15.73 14.30 -0.22
C LEU A 388 14.79 13.09 -0.24
N ASN A 389 15.38 11.89 -0.27
CA ASN A 389 14.65 10.63 -0.13
C ASN A 389 13.51 10.47 -1.16
N MET A 390 13.65 11.03 -2.36
CA MET A 390 12.63 10.95 -3.42
C MET A 390 12.47 9.52 -3.95
N GLU A 391 13.41 8.63 -3.64
CA GLU A 391 13.35 7.20 -3.99
C GLU A 391 12.34 6.39 -3.16
N TYR A 392 11.73 6.99 -2.13
CA TYR A 392 10.71 6.34 -1.31
C TYR A 392 9.31 6.54 -1.87
N LEU A 393 8.46 5.52 -1.68
CA LEU A 393 7.04 5.61 -1.95
C LEU A 393 6.33 6.17 -0.71
N TYR A 394 5.77 7.37 -0.85
CA TYR A 394 4.99 8.05 0.19
C TYR A 394 3.50 7.87 -0.08
N ARG A 395 2.70 7.68 0.98
CA ARG A 395 1.25 7.56 0.84
C ARG A 395 0.63 8.91 0.49
N SER A 396 -0.27 8.93 -0.49
CA SER A 396 -1.09 10.09 -0.81
C SER A 396 -2.02 10.42 0.34
N THR A 397 -2.12 11.69 0.74
CA THR A 397 -3.08 12.11 1.77
C THR A 397 -4.52 12.06 1.25
N PHE A 398 -4.71 12.16 -0.07
CA PHE A 398 -6.02 12.11 -0.71
C PHE A 398 -6.51 10.67 -0.90
N PHE A 399 -5.70 9.83 -1.53
CA PHE A 399 -5.98 8.41 -1.78
C PHE A 399 -5.42 7.53 -0.65
N ASN A 400 -5.93 7.74 0.55
CA ASN A 400 -5.42 7.15 1.79
C ASN A 400 -6.05 5.79 2.16
N GLY A 401 -6.83 5.17 1.26
CA GLY A 401 -7.49 3.87 1.52
C GLY A 401 -8.66 3.91 2.51
N ILE A 402 -8.85 5.02 3.22
CA ILE A 402 -9.96 5.23 4.17
C ILE A 402 -11.04 6.05 3.52
N THR A 403 -10.75 7.28 3.06
CA THR A 403 -11.72 8.22 2.47
C THR A 403 -11.87 8.02 0.97
N ASN A 404 -10.74 7.89 0.25
CA ASN A 404 -10.70 7.57 -1.16
C ASN A 404 -9.84 6.32 -1.37
N LYS A 405 -10.47 5.28 -1.92
CA LYS A 405 -9.89 3.96 -2.16
C LYS A 405 -9.48 3.84 -3.62
N ALA A 406 -8.17 3.91 -3.88
CA ALA A 406 -7.59 3.75 -5.21
C ALA A 406 -7.65 2.29 -5.68
N LYS A 407 -7.77 2.11 -7.00
CA LYS A 407 -7.85 0.80 -7.67
C LYS A 407 -6.83 0.61 -8.78
N ALA A 408 -6.69 1.62 -9.64
CA ALA A 408 -5.76 1.60 -10.77
C ALA A 408 -5.13 2.98 -10.94
N ILE A 409 -3.88 3.01 -11.41
CA ILE A 409 -3.17 4.25 -11.76
C ILE A 409 -2.48 4.12 -13.13
N ILE A 410 -2.57 5.19 -13.92
CA ILE A 410 -1.76 5.44 -15.11
C ILE A 410 -1.30 6.91 -15.13
N ALA A 411 -0.17 7.19 -15.77
CA ALA A 411 0.30 8.55 -16.02
C ALA A 411 0.74 8.71 -17.47
N LEU A 412 0.49 9.88 -18.04
CA LEU A 412 0.79 10.25 -19.42
C LEU A 412 1.26 11.70 -19.42
N ASP A 413 2.51 11.95 -19.83
CA ASP A 413 3.24 13.22 -19.67
C ASP A 413 2.96 13.89 -18.31
N ASN A 414 2.29 15.03 -18.27
CA ASN A 414 1.98 15.76 -17.03
C ASN A 414 0.56 15.49 -16.51
N THR A 415 -0.09 14.39 -16.92
CA THR A 415 -1.45 14.04 -16.49
C THR A 415 -1.47 12.66 -15.84
N TYR A 416 -1.92 12.60 -14.59
CA TYR A 416 -2.06 11.38 -13.81
C TYR A 416 -3.53 11.05 -13.63
N LEU A 417 -3.86 9.76 -13.73
CA LEU A 417 -5.21 9.25 -13.71
C LEU A 417 -5.32 8.11 -12.71
N VAL A 418 -6.30 8.19 -11.83
CA VAL A 418 -6.56 7.18 -10.80
C VAL A 418 -8.03 6.79 -10.80
N LEU A 419 -8.30 5.50 -10.90
CA LEU A 419 -9.59 4.94 -10.54
C LEU A 419 -9.71 4.89 -9.03
N SER A 420 -10.72 5.57 -8.48
CA SER A 420 -10.95 5.62 -7.04
C SER A 420 -12.44 5.67 -6.70
N ARG A 421 -12.77 5.22 -5.49
CA ARG A 421 -14.12 5.33 -4.93
C ARG A 421 -14.09 5.87 -3.51
N GLY A 422 -15.12 6.63 -3.17
CA GLY A 422 -15.33 7.12 -1.81
C GLY A 422 -15.66 5.98 -0.84
N ASN A 423 -15.45 6.19 0.44
CA ASN A 423 -15.71 5.20 1.48
C ASN A 423 -17.20 4.94 1.75
N THR A 424 -18.04 5.92 1.45
CA THR A 424 -19.50 5.83 1.48
C THR A 424 -20.11 5.52 0.11
N ASP A 425 -19.29 5.35 -0.93
CA ASP A 425 -19.76 5.08 -2.29
C ASP A 425 -20.13 3.60 -2.43
N THR A 426 -21.43 3.33 -2.55
CA THR A 426 -21.98 1.97 -2.66
C THR A 426 -22.25 1.55 -4.11
N VAL A 427 -22.00 2.42 -5.09
CA VAL A 427 -22.22 2.11 -6.51
C VAL A 427 -21.02 1.29 -7.03
N ASP A 428 -21.31 0.24 -7.79
CA ASP A 428 -20.27 -0.59 -8.40
C ASP A 428 -19.40 0.21 -9.38
N GLY A 429 -18.11 -0.17 -9.42
CA GLY A 429 -17.09 0.51 -10.23
C GLY A 429 -16.44 1.71 -9.51
N TYR A 430 -15.61 2.43 -10.26
CA TYR A 430 -14.76 3.49 -9.76
C TYR A 430 -14.93 4.76 -10.60
N ARG A 431 -14.87 5.91 -9.93
CA ARG A 431 -14.77 7.20 -10.62
C ARG A 431 -13.35 7.41 -11.07
N LEU A 432 -13.20 8.13 -12.18
CA LEU A 432 -11.90 8.53 -12.68
C LEU A 432 -11.52 9.91 -12.14
N TYR A 433 -10.42 9.93 -11.39
CA TYR A 433 -9.80 11.14 -10.87
C TYR A 433 -8.59 11.49 -11.72
N TYR A 434 -8.31 12.78 -11.86
CA TYR A 434 -7.10 13.27 -12.51
C TYR A 434 -6.41 14.36 -11.70
N TRP A 435 -5.12 14.53 -11.94
CA TRP A 435 -4.33 15.70 -11.54
C TRP A 435 -3.12 15.85 -12.46
N GLY A 436 -2.41 16.96 -12.34
CA GLY A 436 -1.12 17.17 -12.97
C GLY A 436 -0.92 18.60 -13.47
N LYS A 437 0.27 18.84 -14.03
CA LYS A 437 0.71 20.16 -14.44
C LYS A 437 0.03 20.64 -15.71
N ASP A 438 -0.14 19.80 -16.72
CA ASP A 438 -0.71 20.21 -18.02
C ASP A 438 -1.48 19.04 -18.68
N ASN A 439 -2.68 19.32 -19.21
CA ASN A 439 -3.55 18.35 -19.92
C ASN A 439 -3.61 18.60 -21.44
N ASN A 440 -2.48 18.89 -22.08
CA ASN A 440 -2.46 19.36 -23.49
C ASN A 440 -3.10 18.37 -24.50
N GLN A 441 -3.09 17.07 -24.19
CA GLN A 441 -3.64 16.01 -25.05
C GLN A 441 -5.04 15.53 -24.61
N GLY A 442 -5.68 16.20 -23.65
CA GLY A 442 -7.03 15.84 -23.22
C GLY A 442 -7.14 14.47 -22.52
N TRP A 443 -6.03 13.96 -21.99
CA TRP A 443 -5.99 12.68 -21.28
C TRP A 443 -6.76 12.71 -19.95
N ALA A 444 -6.91 13.89 -19.35
CA ALA A 444 -7.80 14.08 -18.21
C ALA A 444 -9.28 13.82 -18.54
N GLY A 445 -9.66 13.63 -19.81
CA GLY A 445 -11.01 13.20 -20.21
C GLY A 445 -12.16 14.15 -19.86
N THR A 446 -11.87 15.37 -19.41
CA THR A 446 -12.85 16.40 -18.98
C THR A 446 -13.72 16.92 -20.12
N GLY A 447 -13.34 16.63 -21.37
CA GLY A 447 -13.86 17.24 -22.59
C GLY A 447 -13.04 18.42 -23.10
N ASN A 448 -12.03 18.86 -22.34
CA ASN A 448 -11.08 19.90 -22.74
C ASN A 448 -9.64 19.41 -22.60
N ASN A 449 -8.70 20.26 -23.03
CA ASN A 449 -7.26 20.07 -22.91
C ASN A 449 -6.54 21.33 -22.42
N THR A 450 -7.26 22.19 -21.70
CA THR A 450 -6.78 23.49 -21.21
C THR A 450 -6.48 23.48 -19.72
N GLU A 451 -6.79 22.37 -19.04
CA GLU A 451 -6.50 22.20 -17.62
C GLU A 451 -4.99 22.25 -17.39
N SER A 452 -4.58 23.13 -16.48
CA SER A 452 -3.19 23.29 -16.06
C SER A 452 -3.13 23.50 -14.55
N ASN A 453 -2.02 23.06 -13.96
CA ASN A 453 -1.71 23.16 -12.53
C ASN A 453 -2.81 22.61 -11.61
N VAL A 454 -3.42 21.50 -11.99
CA VAL A 454 -4.42 20.81 -11.17
C VAL A 454 -3.68 19.91 -10.18
N PHE A 455 -3.37 20.41 -8.98
CA PHE A 455 -2.61 19.66 -7.96
C PHE A 455 -3.45 19.12 -6.81
N ILE A 456 -4.76 19.10 -7.00
CA ILE A 456 -5.72 18.42 -6.12
C ILE A 456 -6.48 17.41 -6.99
N PRO A 457 -6.44 16.11 -6.67
CA PRO A 457 -7.14 15.11 -7.44
C PRO A 457 -8.63 15.45 -7.62
N THR A 458 -9.08 15.53 -8.86
CA THR A 458 -10.41 16.02 -9.24
C THR A 458 -11.17 14.96 -10.02
N VAL A 459 -12.45 14.73 -9.69
CA VAL A 459 -13.34 13.84 -10.45
C VAL A 459 -13.86 14.58 -11.68
N TYR A 460 -13.94 13.89 -12.82
CA TYR A 460 -14.54 14.49 -14.02
C TYR A 460 -15.59 13.61 -14.73
N SER A 461 -15.66 12.31 -14.41
CA SER A 461 -16.58 11.39 -15.09
C SER A 461 -17.61 10.81 -14.13
N GLU A 462 -18.88 10.83 -14.54
CA GLU A 462 -19.95 10.06 -13.90
C GLU A 462 -19.91 8.58 -14.31
N ILE A 463 -19.17 8.23 -15.36
CA ILE A 463 -18.99 6.84 -15.80
C ILE A 463 -18.21 6.09 -14.72
N ARG A 464 -18.70 4.89 -14.38
CA ARG A 464 -18.09 4.00 -13.41
C ARG A 464 -17.24 2.95 -14.13
N PHE A 465 -15.93 3.15 -14.07
CA PHE A 465 -14.96 2.26 -14.70
C PHE A 465 -14.59 1.10 -13.77
N LYS A 466 -14.45 -0.09 -14.34
CA LYS A 466 -13.84 -1.26 -13.72
C LYS A 466 -12.32 -1.25 -13.90
N ASP A 467 -11.85 -0.79 -15.06
CA ASP A 467 -10.43 -0.76 -15.42
C ASP A 467 -10.11 0.34 -16.44
N ILE A 468 -8.85 0.76 -16.50
CA ILE A 468 -8.30 1.70 -17.50
C ILE A 468 -6.92 1.24 -17.96
N THR A 469 -6.62 1.47 -19.23
CA THR A 469 -5.28 1.22 -19.79
C THR A 469 -4.97 2.22 -20.90
N TYR A 470 -3.73 2.23 -21.40
CA TYR A 470 -3.31 3.13 -22.47
C TYR A 470 -2.32 2.45 -23.42
N THR A 471 -2.25 2.87 -24.68
CA THR A 471 -1.28 2.37 -25.67
C THR A 471 0.12 2.92 -25.41
N LEU A 472 1.13 2.06 -25.49
CA LEU A 472 2.50 2.40 -25.04
C LEU A 472 3.28 3.26 -26.03
N SER A 473 3.06 3.08 -27.34
CA SER A 473 3.78 3.80 -28.39
C SER A 473 3.35 5.28 -28.42
N PRO A 474 4.28 6.25 -28.31
CA PRO A 474 3.95 7.67 -28.23
C PRO A 474 3.03 8.18 -29.36
N SER A 475 3.26 7.74 -30.60
CA SER A 475 2.46 8.14 -31.78
C SER A 475 1.03 7.62 -31.79
N TYR A 476 0.71 6.63 -30.95
CA TYR A 476 -0.59 5.98 -30.89
C TYR A 476 -1.26 6.14 -29.52
N ARG A 477 -0.69 6.97 -28.63
CA ARG A 477 -1.09 7.07 -27.23
C ARG A 477 -2.54 7.56 -27.08
N LYS A 478 -3.40 6.66 -26.58
CA LYS A 478 -4.78 6.91 -26.17
C LYS A 478 -5.10 6.11 -24.93
N ILE A 479 -6.20 6.43 -24.27
CA ILE A 479 -6.70 5.72 -23.10
C ILE A 479 -7.94 4.93 -23.49
N LEU A 480 -8.03 3.69 -23.01
CA LEU A 480 -9.22 2.85 -23.06
C LEU A 480 -9.72 2.60 -21.64
N GLY A 481 -11.00 2.82 -21.41
CA GLY A 481 -11.70 2.51 -20.16
C GLY A 481 -12.74 1.42 -20.38
N LEU A 482 -12.85 0.51 -19.42
CA LEU A 482 -13.88 -0.53 -19.37
C LEU A 482 -14.83 -0.20 -18.22
N ASP A 483 -16.13 -0.07 -18.48
CA ASP A 483 -17.12 0.17 -17.45
C ASP A 483 -17.62 -1.12 -16.76
N THR A 484 -18.54 -0.98 -15.81
CA THR A 484 -19.13 -2.10 -15.07
C THR A 484 -20.14 -2.92 -15.86
N GLU A 485 -20.67 -2.38 -16.96
CA GLU A 485 -21.61 -3.05 -17.86
C GLU A 485 -20.90 -3.79 -19.00
N GLY A 486 -19.58 -3.65 -19.11
CA GLY A 486 -18.76 -4.24 -20.16
C GLY A 486 -18.66 -3.40 -21.43
N ASN A 487 -18.98 -2.12 -21.36
CA ASN A 487 -18.80 -1.17 -22.45
C ASN A 487 -17.38 -0.59 -22.46
N LEU A 488 -16.88 -0.29 -23.66
CA LEU A 488 -15.58 0.33 -23.87
C LEU A 488 -15.71 1.84 -24.15
N PHE A 489 -14.79 2.62 -23.59
CA PHE A 489 -14.69 4.06 -23.80
C PHE A 489 -13.26 4.42 -24.21
N ILE A 490 -13.11 5.30 -25.20
CA ILE A 490 -11.80 5.77 -25.68
C ILE A 490 -11.70 7.29 -25.63
N TRP A 491 -10.52 7.80 -25.27
CA TRP A 491 -10.20 9.23 -25.31
C TRP A 491 -8.69 9.48 -25.34
N GLY A 492 -8.29 10.75 -25.39
CA GLY A 492 -6.95 11.25 -25.60
C GLY A 492 -6.67 11.61 -27.06
N LEU A 493 -5.92 12.68 -27.25
CA LEU A 493 -5.33 13.07 -28.53
C LEU A 493 -3.97 12.37 -28.69
N THR A 494 -3.69 11.94 -29.92
CA THR A 494 -2.37 11.41 -30.32
C THR A 494 -1.42 12.51 -30.77
N SER A 495 -1.98 13.64 -31.22
CA SER A 495 -1.26 14.82 -31.66
C SER A 495 -2.20 16.03 -31.74
N GLY A 496 -1.65 17.24 -31.62
CA GLY A 496 -2.39 18.49 -31.77
C GLY A 496 -3.08 18.94 -30.49
N THR A 497 -3.94 19.96 -30.63
CA THR A 497 -4.65 20.61 -29.50
C THR A 497 -6.17 20.68 -29.72
N THR A 498 -6.68 20.15 -30.82
CA THR A 498 -8.12 20.20 -31.11
C THR A 498 -8.80 18.95 -30.59
N CYS A 499 -9.63 19.11 -29.56
CA CYS A 499 -10.36 18.01 -28.93
C CYS A 499 -11.40 17.35 -29.85
N THR A 500 -11.95 18.10 -30.80
CA THR A 500 -13.04 17.65 -31.68
C THR A 500 -12.54 17.29 -33.06
N ASN A 501 -12.92 16.11 -33.56
CA ASN A 501 -12.75 15.73 -34.96
C ASN A 501 -14.07 15.12 -35.46
N GLY A 502 -14.76 15.86 -36.34
CA GLY A 502 -16.16 15.60 -36.65
C GLY A 502 -17.05 15.77 -35.41
N ASP A 503 -17.97 14.84 -35.20
CA ASP A 503 -18.92 14.84 -34.07
C ASP A 503 -18.34 14.25 -32.78
N ILE A 504 -17.09 13.76 -32.80
CA ILE A 504 -16.45 13.10 -31.66
C ILE A 504 -15.52 14.07 -30.92
N ASN A 505 -15.70 14.20 -29.62
CA ASN A 505 -14.76 14.86 -28.72
C ASN A 505 -13.81 13.83 -28.09
N TYR A 506 -12.57 13.77 -28.59
CA TYR A 506 -11.53 12.88 -28.10
C TYR A 506 -10.91 13.31 -26.77
N CYS A 507 -11.17 14.52 -26.27
CA CYS A 507 -10.80 14.90 -24.90
C CYS A 507 -11.84 14.47 -23.87
N ARG A 508 -12.92 13.78 -24.27
CA ARG A 508 -13.91 13.17 -23.39
C ARG A 508 -13.97 11.67 -23.60
N SER A 509 -14.15 10.90 -22.52
CA SER A 509 -14.42 9.46 -22.61
C SER A 509 -15.64 9.19 -23.51
N THR A 510 -15.40 8.62 -24.69
CA THR A 510 -16.44 8.37 -25.70
C THR A 510 -16.68 6.87 -25.83
N LYS A 511 -17.94 6.44 -25.68
CA LYS A 511 -18.33 5.04 -25.82
C LYS A 511 -18.07 4.55 -27.24
N ILE A 512 -17.41 3.40 -27.37
CA ILE A 512 -17.23 2.71 -28.65
C ILE A 512 -18.39 1.74 -28.84
N GLY A 513 -19.01 1.76 -30.03
CA GLY A 513 -20.10 0.85 -30.37
C GLY A 513 -19.61 -0.60 -30.47
N SER A 514 -20.25 -1.51 -29.75
CA SER A 514 -20.01 -2.95 -29.83
C SER A 514 -21.26 -3.72 -29.42
N ASP A 515 -21.45 -4.89 -30.05
CA ASP A 515 -22.44 -5.88 -29.62
C ASP A 515 -21.85 -6.87 -28.59
N ALA A 516 -20.53 -6.84 -28.38
CA ALA A 516 -19.84 -7.66 -27.40
C ALA A 516 -19.83 -7.00 -26.01
N ASN A 517 -19.89 -7.83 -24.97
CA ASN A 517 -19.78 -7.42 -23.58
C ASN A 517 -18.41 -7.83 -23.01
N PHE A 518 -17.59 -6.86 -22.64
CA PHE A 518 -16.18 -7.05 -22.29
C PHE A 518 -15.94 -7.26 -20.79
N THR A 519 -15.02 -8.16 -20.44
CA THR A 519 -14.62 -8.45 -19.05
C THR A 519 -13.29 -7.84 -18.65
N THR A 520 -12.36 -7.73 -19.60
CA THR A 520 -10.99 -7.27 -19.40
C THR A 520 -10.49 -6.45 -20.59
N ILE A 521 -9.54 -5.56 -20.30
CA ILE A 521 -8.79 -4.79 -21.28
C ILE A 521 -7.29 -4.90 -20.95
N ALA A 522 -6.45 -4.82 -21.96
CA ALA A 522 -5.00 -4.77 -21.81
C ALA A 522 -4.37 -3.79 -22.80
N SER A 523 -3.24 -3.23 -22.40
CA SER A 523 -2.44 -2.36 -23.26
C SER A 523 -1.77 -3.16 -24.36
N GLY A 524 -1.67 -2.62 -25.57
CA GLY A 524 -0.68 -3.02 -26.57
C GLY A 524 0.18 -1.81 -26.96
N ARG A 525 1.16 -2.04 -27.85
CA ARG A 525 2.01 -0.95 -28.36
C ARG A 525 1.16 0.13 -29.05
N GLU A 526 0.37 -0.30 -30.03
CA GLU A 526 -0.35 0.61 -30.94
C GLU A 526 -1.86 0.42 -30.93
N ASN A 527 -2.33 -0.68 -30.34
CA ASN A 527 -3.73 -1.06 -30.26
C ASN A 527 -4.00 -1.58 -28.85
N PHE A 528 -5.28 -1.70 -28.50
CA PHE A 528 -5.69 -2.35 -27.26
C PHE A 528 -6.16 -3.77 -27.53
N LEU A 529 -6.07 -4.60 -26.49
CA LEU A 529 -6.68 -5.91 -26.44
C LEU A 529 -7.87 -5.87 -25.49
N ALA A 530 -8.98 -6.48 -25.86
CA ALA A 530 -10.13 -6.70 -24.99
C ALA A 530 -10.58 -8.16 -25.05
N THR A 531 -11.13 -8.67 -23.94
CA THR A 531 -11.69 -10.03 -23.87
C THR A 531 -13.15 -9.95 -23.46
N ASP A 532 -14.02 -10.69 -24.15
CA ASP A 532 -15.45 -10.75 -23.83
C ASP A 532 -15.80 -11.74 -22.70
N ASN A 533 -17.08 -11.82 -22.33
CA ASN A 533 -17.59 -12.78 -21.34
C ASN A 533 -17.42 -14.26 -21.73
N SER A 534 -17.20 -14.55 -23.02
CA SER A 534 -17.01 -15.91 -23.55
C SER A 534 -15.53 -16.28 -23.66
N GLY A 535 -14.61 -15.35 -23.35
CA GLY A 535 -13.16 -15.55 -23.49
C GLY A 535 -12.62 -15.28 -24.89
N ASN A 536 -13.41 -14.66 -25.79
CA ASN A 536 -12.93 -14.28 -27.12
C ASN A 536 -12.14 -12.98 -27.07
N PHE A 537 -11.06 -12.91 -27.85
CA PHE A 537 -10.21 -11.73 -27.94
C PHE A 537 -10.59 -10.78 -29.07
N TYR A 538 -10.39 -9.48 -28.83
CA TYR A 538 -10.69 -8.41 -29.76
C TYR A 538 -9.55 -7.39 -29.84
N LYS A 539 -9.19 -6.99 -31.06
CA LYS A 539 -8.35 -5.82 -31.33
C LYS A 539 -9.21 -4.57 -31.28
N ILE A 540 -8.80 -3.58 -30.49
CA ILE A 540 -9.41 -2.25 -30.50
C ILE A 540 -8.36 -1.27 -31.01
N SER A 541 -8.61 -0.67 -32.18
CA SER A 541 -7.70 0.35 -32.72
C SER A 541 -7.84 1.66 -31.96
N THR A 542 -6.84 2.52 -32.08
CA THR A 542 -6.88 3.90 -31.53
C THR A 542 -7.94 4.78 -32.20
N ALA A 543 -8.47 4.36 -33.36
CA ALA A 543 -9.63 4.98 -34.00
C ALA A 543 -10.98 4.45 -33.47
N GLY A 544 -10.98 3.52 -32.50
CA GLY A 544 -12.19 2.93 -31.94
C GLY A 544 -12.81 1.83 -32.80
N VAL A 545 -12.04 1.24 -33.73
CA VAL A 545 -12.53 0.10 -34.52
C VAL A 545 -12.28 -1.20 -33.76
N ILE A 546 -13.32 -2.02 -33.64
CA ILE A 546 -13.28 -3.32 -32.95
C ILE A 546 -13.19 -4.43 -34.00
N SER A 547 -12.28 -5.38 -33.80
CA SER A 547 -12.12 -6.53 -34.69
C SER A 547 -11.88 -7.81 -33.89
N LYS A 548 -12.66 -8.86 -34.16
CA LYS A 548 -12.50 -10.16 -33.48
C LYS A 548 -11.20 -10.82 -33.94
N VAL A 549 -10.38 -11.28 -32.99
CA VAL A 549 -9.06 -11.86 -33.28
C VAL A 549 -9.18 -13.11 -34.16
N GLU A 550 -10.18 -13.96 -33.92
CA GLU A 550 -10.44 -15.16 -34.72
C GLU A 550 -10.59 -14.87 -36.21
N ASP A 551 -11.17 -13.73 -36.58
CA ASP A 551 -11.35 -13.36 -37.98
C ASP A 551 -10.07 -12.82 -38.59
N ILE A 552 -9.22 -12.17 -37.78
CA ILE A 552 -7.90 -11.71 -38.20
C ILE A 552 -6.97 -12.91 -38.48
N ILE A 553 -6.92 -13.89 -37.58
CA ILE A 553 -5.97 -15.01 -37.68
C ILE A 553 -6.30 -15.99 -38.81
N LYS A 554 -7.57 -16.12 -39.23
CA LYS A 554 -7.97 -16.94 -40.39
C LYS A 554 -7.27 -16.55 -41.69
N GLY A 555 -6.77 -15.31 -41.78
CA GLY A 555 -5.99 -14.84 -42.92
C GLY A 555 -4.54 -15.34 -42.97
N TYR A 556 -4.03 -15.98 -41.91
CA TYR A 556 -2.66 -16.48 -41.85
C TYR A 556 -2.56 -17.90 -42.40
N THR A 557 -1.53 -18.17 -43.20
CA THR A 557 -1.25 -19.51 -43.74
C THR A 557 -0.96 -20.54 -42.65
N SER A 558 -0.45 -20.08 -41.50
CA SER A 558 -0.21 -20.94 -40.35
C SER A 558 -1.50 -21.33 -39.61
N TYR A 559 -2.64 -20.69 -39.88
CA TYR A 559 -3.91 -20.97 -39.19
C TYR A 559 -4.35 -22.43 -39.35
N ASN A 560 -4.79 -23.03 -38.25
CA ASN A 560 -5.35 -24.36 -38.18
C ASN A 560 -6.66 -24.30 -37.39
N GLN A 561 -7.76 -24.63 -38.04
CA GLN A 561 -9.11 -24.51 -37.45
C GLN A 561 -9.30 -25.30 -36.16
N THR A 562 -8.63 -26.45 -35.98
CA THR A 562 -8.77 -27.25 -34.77
C THR A 562 -7.92 -26.67 -33.64
N ASP A 563 -6.67 -26.34 -33.94
CA ASP A 563 -5.70 -25.95 -32.91
C ASP A 563 -5.92 -24.50 -32.45
N ASP A 564 -6.34 -23.62 -33.36
CA ASP A 564 -6.61 -22.20 -33.13
C ASP A 564 -8.09 -21.93 -32.78
N ALA A 565 -8.92 -22.96 -32.60
CA ALA A 565 -10.31 -22.80 -32.13
C ALA A 565 -10.39 -22.15 -30.74
N ARG A 566 -9.34 -22.32 -29.94
CA ARG A 566 -9.16 -21.68 -28.64
C ARG A 566 -7.79 -21.01 -28.60
N ILE A 567 -7.81 -19.71 -28.35
CA ILE A 567 -6.62 -18.89 -28.17
C ILE A 567 -6.35 -18.75 -26.66
N LEU A 568 -5.10 -18.91 -26.25
CA LEU A 568 -4.67 -18.77 -24.86
C LEU A 568 -4.16 -17.35 -24.59
N SER A 569 -3.41 -16.78 -25.53
CA SER A 569 -2.84 -15.44 -25.44
C SER A 569 -2.70 -14.83 -26.82
N VAL A 570 -2.78 -13.51 -26.91
CA VAL A 570 -2.62 -12.75 -28.15
C VAL A 570 -2.06 -11.37 -27.86
N ASP A 571 -1.24 -10.85 -28.77
CA ASP A 571 -0.86 -9.43 -28.79
C ASP A 571 -0.64 -8.98 -30.24
N PHE A 572 -0.60 -7.66 -30.45
CA PHE A 572 -0.52 -7.07 -31.79
C PHE A 572 0.90 -6.60 -32.08
N SER A 573 1.49 -7.22 -33.11
CA SER A 573 2.82 -6.92 -33.62
C SER A 573 2.74 -6.19 -34.96
N ARG A 574 3.91 -5.95 -35.58
CA ARG A 574 4.05 -5.51 -36.96
C ARG A 574 4.43 -6.69 -37.84
N LYS A 575 4.10 -6.66 -39.12
CA LYS A 575 4.74 -7.58 -40.06
C LYS A 575 6.19 -7.13 -40.29
N VAL A 576 7.07 -8.05 -40.68
CA VAL A 576 8.50 -7.73 -40.91
C VAL A 576 8.68 -6.55 -41.90
N GLY A 577 7.87 -6.49 -42.96
CA GLY A 577 7.89 -5.38 -43.93
C GLY A 577 7.38 -4.04 -43.40
N GLU A 578 6.79 -4.01 -42.21
CA GLU A 578 6.19 -2.84 -41.56
C GLU A 578 7.05 -2.28 -40.41
N LEU A 579 8.12 -2.96 -40.02
CA LEU A 579 8.96 -2.59 -38.85
C LEU A 579 9.55 -1.19 -38.96
N SER A 580 9.84 -0.72 -40.17
CA SER A 580 10.40 0.62 -40.42
C SER A 580 9.35 1.67 -40.81
N GLN A 581 8.06 1.31 -40.86
CA GLN A 581 7.00 2.21 -41.33
C GLN A 581 6.49 3.11 -40.20
N SER A 582 5.98 4.29 -40.52
CA SER A 582 5.34 5.18 -39.54
C SER A 582 3.84 4.90 -39.34
N SER A 583 3.26 4.02 -40.17
CA SER A 583 1.87 3.55 -40.04
C SER A 583 1.74 2.47 -38.97
N ALA A 584 0.50 2.25 -38.50
CA ALA A 584 0.20 1.23 -37.52
C ALA A 584 0.40 -0.17 -38.11
N GLY A 585 0.94 -1.08 -37.30
CA GLY A 585 1.16 -2.46 -37.64
C GLY A 585 -0.13 -3.24 -37.91
N THR A 586 -0.05 -4.13 -38.88
CA THR A 586 -1.13 -5.09 -39.21
C THR A 586 -0.87 -6.49 -38.67
N GLY A 587 0.29 -6.71 -38.05
CA GLY A 587 0.72 -7.99 -37.52
C GLY A 587 -0.04 -8.44 -36.26
N ILE A 588 0.07 -9.72 -35.97
CA ILE A 588 -0.50 -10.34 -34.77
C ILE A 588 0.33 -11.55 -34.37
N VAL A 589 0.46 -11.78 -33.07
CA VAL A 589 1.03 -13.00 -32.51
C VAL A 589 0.03 -13.64 -31.56
N TRP A 590 -0.08 -14.96 -31.58
CA TRP A 590 -1.00 -15.68 -30.70
C TRP A 590 -0.44 -17.03 -30.26
N VAL A 591 -0.90 -17.46 -29.10
CA VAL A 591 -0.68 -18.79 -28.53
C VAL A 591 -1.98 -19.55 -28.62
N ASN A 592 -1.95 -20.73 -29.24
CA ASN A 592 -3.13 -21.56 -29.43
C ASN A 592 -3.31 -22.60 -28.31
N SER A 593 -4.37 -23.41 -28.40
CA SER A 593 -4.71 -24.42 -27.40
C SER A 593 -3.69 -25.56 -27.21
N LYS A 594 -2.74 -25.70 -28.15
CA LYS A 594 -1.61 -26.63 -28.08
C LYS A 594 -0.32 -25.97 -27.58
N ASN A 595 -0.40 -24.79 -26.99
CA ASN A 595 0.75 -24.02 -26.50
C ASN A 595 1.76 -23.67 -27.61
N GLN A 596 1.28 -23.48 -28.86
CA GLN A 596 2.13 -23.11 -29.99
C GLN A 596 2.04 -21.60 -30.23
N LEU A 597 3.19 -20.94 -30.32
CA LEU A 597 3.28 -19.53 -30.75
C LEU A 597 3.22 -19.44 -32.28
N LYS A 598 2.34 -18.58 -32.79
CA LYS A 598 2.05 -18.40 -34.21
C LYS A 598 1.91 -16.92 -34.55
N GLY A 599 1.98 -16.59 -35.84
CA GLY A 599 1.83 -15.22 -36.34
C GLY A 599 3.17 -14.52 -36.61
N ASP A 600 3.19 -13.19 -36.50
CA ASP A 600 4.33 -12.34 -36.85
C ASP A 600 5.28 -12.13 -35.66
N TYR A 601 5.90 -13.21 -35.18
CA TYR A 601 6.86 -13.18 -34.07
C TYR A 601 8.31 -12.93 -34.52
N GLN A 602 8.53 -12.78 -35.83
CA GLN A 602 9.84 -12.48 -36.42
C GLN A 602 10.16 -10.97 -36.39
N ILE A 603 11.45 -10.67 -36.27
CA ILE A 603 12.00 -9.30 -36.09
C ILE A 603 12.90 -8.85 -37.25
N SER A 604 13.15 -9.74 -38.22
CA SER A 604 13.94 -9.45 -39.42
C SER A 604 13.57 -10.40 -40.54
N SER A 605 13.78 -9.99 -41.78
CA SER A 605 13.56 -10.83 -42.96
C SER A 605 14.68 -11.85 -43.11
N GLY A 606 14.38 -13.14 -42.97
CA GLY A 606 15.31 -14.24 -43.23
C GLY A 606 14.89 -15.51 -42.50
N ASN A 607 15.02 -16.66 -43.16
CA ASN A 607 14.82 -17.95 -42.50
C ASN A 607 16.01 -18.19 -41.57
N ASP A 608 15.81 -18.02 -40.27
CA ASP A 608 16.71 -18.54 -39.25
C ASP A 608 16.08 -19.82 -38.68
N ASP A 609 16.46 -20.96 -39.27
CA ASP A 609 15.95 -22.27 -38.88
C ASP A 609 16.17 -22.53 -37.38
N LEU A 610 17.24 -22.00 -36.78
CA LEU A 610 17.51 -22.16 -35.36
C LEU A 610 16.49 -21.38 -34.52
N PHE A 611 16.16 -20.16 -34.93
CA PHE A 611 15.13 -19.35 -34.28
C PHE A 611 13.76 -20.04 -34.33
N GLU A 612 13.32 -20.45 -35.52
CA GLU A 612 12.02 -21.13 -35.70
C GLU A 612 11.97 -22.45 -34.93
N ASN A 613 13.02 -23.27 -35.02
CA ASN A 613 13.11 -24.52 -34.24
C ASN A 613 13.10 -24.29 -32.73
N THR A 614 13.64 -23.16 -32.26
CA THR A 614 13.61 -22.81 -30.83
C THR A 614 12.21 -22.42 -30.39
N ILE A 615 11.53 -21.55 -31.16
CA ILE A 615 10.12 -21.16 -30.92
C ILE A 615 9.21 -22.39 -30.86
N LEU A 616 9.38 -23.35 -31.78
CA LEU A 616 8.58 -24.58 -31.85
C LEU A 616 8.79 -25.56 -30.69
N LYS A 617 9.96 -25.51 -30.03
CA LYS A 617 10.28 -26.37 -28.88
C LYS A 617 9.71 -25.85 -27.56
N ILE A 618 9.51 -24.54 -27.45
CA ILE A 618 8.94 -23.92 -26.26
C ILE A 618 7.42 -24.10 -26.30
N GLN A 619 6.85 -24.58 -25.20
CA GLN A 619 5.41 -24.70 -25.02
C GLN A 619 4.91 -23.41 -24.36
N TRP A 620 4.31 -22.52 -25.13
CA TRP A 620 3.94 -21.17 -24.70
C TRP A 620 2.60 -21.13 -23.98
N LYS A 621 2.52 -20.31 -22.93
CA LYS A 621 1.30 -19.98 -22.19
C LYS A 621 0.84 -18.56 -22.53
N GLU A 622 1.78 -17.60 -22.54
CA GLU A 622 1.51 -16.18 -22.82
C GLU A 622 2.55 -15.54 -23.75
N ILE A 623 2.15 -14.48 -24.45
CA ILE A 623 3.03 -13.68 -25.32
C ILE A 623 2.71 -12.20 -25.20
N LYS A 624 3.75 -11.37 -25.16
CA LYS A 624 3.66 -9.91 -25.09
C LYS A 624 4.60 -9.25 -26.08
N VAL A 625 4.08 -8.27 -26.83
CA VAL A 625 4.90 -7.36 -27.65
C VAL A 625 5.30 -6.18 -26.78
N ILE A 626 6.61 -6.04 -26.56
CA ILE A 626 7.21 -5.10 -25.62
C ILE A 626 7.97 -3.96 -26.30
N GLY A 627 8.23 -4.03 -27.61
CA GLY A 627 8.90 -2.98 -28.39
C GLY A 627 8.13 -2.61 -29.66
N ASP A 628 8.39 -1.40 -30.19
CA ASP A 628 7.78 -0.94 -31.46
C ASP A 628 8.30 -1.72 -32.68
N ASP A 629 9.49 -2.31 -32.56
CA ASP A 629 10.17 -3.13 -33.57
C ASP A 629 10.02 -4.64 -33.30
N ASN A 630 8.88 -5.04 -32.71
CA ASN A 630 8.58 -6.42 -32.37
C ASN A 630 9.54 -7.09 -31.37
N ALA A 631 10.18 -6.32 -30.49
CA ALA A 631 10.72 -6.94 -29.28
C ALA A 631 9.58 -7.63 -28.51
N MET A 632 9.81 -8.86 -28.06
CA MET A 632 8.79 -9.69 -27.42
C MET A 632 9.33 -10.39 -26.17
N CYS A 633 8.41 -10.64 -25.24
CA CYS A 633 8.61 -11.56 -24.13
C CYS A 633 7.39 -12.49 -24.05
N GLY A 634 7.63 -13.78 -23.88
CA GLY A 634 6.58 -14.78 -23.64
C GLY A 634 6.87 -15.63 -22.42
N ILE A 635 5.84 -16.29 -21.91
CA ILE A 635 5.91 -17.18 -20.75
C ILE A 635 5.56 -18.59 -21.24
N ASP A 636 6.35 -19.58 -20.84
CA ASP A 636 6.08 -20.98 -21.15
C ASP A 636 5.12 -21.65 -20.13
N VAL A 637 4.77 -22.90 -20.35
CA VAL A 637 3.91 -23.69 -19.43
C VAL A 637 4.55 -24.00 -18.07
N ASN A 638 5.85 -23.74 -17.90
CA ASN A 638 6.59 -23.87 -16.64
C ASN A 638 6.78 -22.51 -15.97
N ASP A 639 6.06 -21.48 -16.42
CA ASP A 639 6.13 -20.10 -15.96
C ASP A 639 7.53 -19.47 -16.14
N GLN A 640 8.29 -19.92 -17.14
CA GLN A 640 9.59 -19.35 -17.49
C GLN A 640 9.43 -18.25 -18.55
N MET A 641 10.02 -17.07 -18.30
CA MET A 641 10.00 -15.97 -19.26
C MET A 641 11.14 -16.09 -20.28
N TYR A 642 10.80 -15.93 -21.55
CA TYR A 642 11.73 -15.86 -22.68
C TYR A 642 11.53 -14.55 -23.42
N CYS A 643 12.62 -13.85 -23.74
CA CYS A 643 12.54 -12.60 -24.51
C CYS A 643 13.47 -12.65 -25.74
N TRP A 644 13.12 -11.89 -26.79
CA TRP A 644 13.92 -11.71 -28.00
C TRP A 644 13.58 -10.40 -28.71
N GLY A 645 14.46 -9.96 -29.60
CA GLY A 645 14.35 -8.69 -30.31
C GLY A 645 15.23 -7.60 -29.74
N ASN A 646 14.96 -6.39 -30.22
CA ASN A 646 15.71 -5.22 -29.82
C ASN A 646 15.20 -4.68 -28.49
N MET A 647 16.01 -4.86 -27.45
CA MET A 647 15.68 -4.42 -26.11
C MET A 647 16.05 -2.95 -25.88
N VAL A 648 16.79 -2.30 -26.80
CA VAL A 648 17.15 -0.87 -26.71
C VAL A 648 16.70 -0.10 -27.96
N ASN A 649 15.85 0.91 -27.79
CA ASN A 649 15.46 1.73 -28.94
C ASN A 649 16.65 2.56 -29.47
N SER A 650 16.53 3.06 -30.70
CA SER A 650 17.56 3.84 -31.40
C SER A 650 17.99 5.16 -30.72
N SER A 651 17.33 5.56 -29.61
CA SER A 651 17.70 6.75 -28.82
C SER A 651 18.52 6.41 -27.56
N GLY A 652 18.90 5.15 -27.36
CA GLY A 652 19.62 4.70 -26.16
C GLY A 652 18.74 4.59 -24.91
N THR A 653 17.41 4.73 -25.08
CA THR A 653 16.41 4.49 -24.02
C THR A 653 15.79 3.11 -24.27
N GLY A 654 16.34 2.08 -23.61
CA GLY A 654 15.92 0.71 -23.82
C GLY A 654 15.15 0.10 -22.68
N LEU A 655 14.31 -0.87 -23.00
CA LEU A 655 13.82 -1.83 -22.03
C LEU A 655 14.99 -2.68 -21.53
N ILE A 656 15.48 -2.33 -20.35
CA ILE A 656 16.55 -3.09 -19.74
C ILE A 656 15.91 -4.25 -19.00
N LEU A 657 16.13 -5.48 -19.44
CA LEU A 657 15.67 -6.65 -18.71
C LEU A 657 16.72 -7.04 -17.66
N PRO A 658 16.34 -7.29 -16.39
CA PRO A 658 17.30 -7.73 -15.40
C PRO A 658 17.65 -9.21 -15.64
N LEU A 659 18.86 -9.48 -16.14
CA LEU A 659 19.36 -10.82 -16.43
C LEU A 659 20.12 -11.36 -15.22
N PHE A 660 19.50 -12.23 -14.41
CA PHE A 660 20.18 -12.85 -13.26
C PHE A 660 20.89 -14.15 -13.62
N ASN A 661 20.24 -14.97 -14.42
CA ASN A 661 20.74 -16.20 -15.02
C ASN A 661 20.05 -16.34 -16.37
N ALA A 662 20.78 -16.73 -17.40
CA ALA A 662 20.20 -17.02 -18.71
C ALA A 662 20.83 -18.30 -19.24
N ASN A 663 20.15 -18.99 -20.14
CA ASN A 663 20.63 -20.22 -20.77
C ASN A 663 21.74 -19.97 -21.82
N LEU A 664 22.58 -18.95 -21.61
CA LEU A 664 23.59 -18.43 -22.54
C LEU A 664 24.88 -19.26 -22.59
N HIS A 665 24.82 -20.56 -22.31
CA HIS A 665 26.00 -21.43 -22.29
C HIS A 665 26.16 -22.21 -23.60
N ASP A 666 26.59 -21.53 -24.66
CA ASP A 666 27.36 -22.15 -25.75
C ASP A 666 28.41 -21.13 -26.21
N GLU A 667 29.68 -21.38 -25.81
CA GLU A 667 30.85 -20.52 -26.06
C GLU A 667 31.14 -20.33 -27.56
N SER A 668 30.51 -21.12 -28.44
CA SER A 668 30.66 -21.01 -29.89
C SER A 668 29.59 -20.15 -30.57
N LYS A 669 28.60 -19.64 -29.81
CA LYS A 669 27.46 -18.89 -30.35
C LYS A 669 27.18 -17.63 -29.53
N ASP A 670 27.13 -16.49 -30.23
CA ASP A 670 26.77 -15.22 -29.61
C ASP A 670 25.24 -15.06 -29.53
N TYR A 671 24.67 -15.31 -28.35
CA TYR A 671 23.22 -15.17 -28.08
C TYR A 671 22.80 -13.75 -27.66
N LEU A 672 23.73 -12.98 -27.10
CA LEU A 672 23.57 -11.57 -26.76
C LEU A 672 24.48 -10.74 -27.65
N LEU A 673 23.90 -9.79 -28.37
CA LEU A 673 24.63 -8.95 -29.31
C LEU A 673 24.51 -7.50 -28.88
N PHE A 674 25.63 -6.82 -28.65
CA PHE A 674 25.69 -5.37 -28.71
C PHE A 674 26.10 -4.96 -30.12
N GLU A 675 25.18 -4.34 -30.86
CA GLU A 675 25.54 -3.70 -32.13
C GLU A 675 26.14 -2.32 -31.84
N LYS A 676 27.45 -2.21 -32.02
CA LYS A 676 28.11 -0.95 -32.40
C LYS A 676 27.89 -0.78 -33.89
N THR A 677 27.80 0.46 -34.37
CA THR A 677 27.89 0.86 -35.80
C THR A 677 28.73 -0.12 -36.64
N ASN A 678 28.08 -1.14 -37.21
CA ASN A 678 28.63 -2.26 -38.00
C ASN A 678 29.67 -3.21 -37.33
N SER A 679 29.68 -3.38 -36.00
CA SER A 679 30.50 -4.40 -35.32
C SER A 679 29.83 -4.93 -34.04
N LEU A 680 29.94 -6.23 -33.80
CA LEU A 680 29.45 -6.93 -32.61
C LEU A 680 30.48 -6.81 -31.47
N THR A 681 30.04 -6.45 -30.26
CA THR A 681 30.92 -6.44 -29.07
C THR A 681 30.29 -7.22 -27.90
N THR A 682 31.13 -7.86 -27.08
CA THR A 682 30.72 -8.57 -25.85
C THR A 682 30.55 -7.60 -24.67
N MET A 683 29.64 -7.92 -23.73
CA MET A 683 29.55 -7.19 -22.46
C MET A 683 30.81 -7.45 -21.61
N THR A 684 31.64 -6.43 -21.44
CA THR A 684 32.54 -6.32 -20.30
C THR A 684 32.21 -5.03 -19.55
N SER A 685 32.53 -4.99 -18.26
CA SER A 685 32.40 -3.80 -17.42
C SER A 685 32.96 -2.55 -18.13
N GLY A 686 32.35 -1.37 -17.92
CA GLY A 686 32.72 -0.13 -18.61
C GLY A 686 31.63 0.94 -18.64
N ASP A 687 31.98 2.16 -19.05
CA ASP A 687 31.02 3.23 -19.35
C ASP A 687 30.15 2.86 -20.58
N TRP A 688 28.86 3.18 -20.56
CA TRP A 688 27.97 2.94 -21.70
C TRP A 688 28.47 3.69 -22.95
N VAL A 689 28.66 2.95 -24.05
CA VAL A 689 29.09 3.53 -25.32
C VAL A 689 27.89 4.11 -26.06
N ASN A 690 27.98 5.38 -26.49
CA ASN A 690 26.92 6.05 -27.27
C ASN A 690 26.54 5.23 -28.52
N ASN A 691 25.23 5.15 -28.82
CA ASN A 691 24.61 4.45 -29.96
C ASN A 691 24.70 2.91 -29.95
N SER A 692 24.88 2.30 -28.78
CA SER A 692 24.93 0.84 -28.66
C SER A 692 23.51 0.25 -28.53
N LYS A 693 23.18 -0.80 -29.30
CA LYS A 693 21.89 -1.51 -29.20
C LYS A 693 22.04 -2.83 -28.45
N TYR A 694 21.18 -3.08 -27.46
CA TYR A 694 21.07 -4.38 -26.80
C TYR A 694 20.06 -5.24 -27.55
N TYR A 695 20.53 -6.31 -28.18
CA TYR A 695 19.72 -7.16 -29.03
C TYR A 695 19.82 -8.62 -28.59
N ILE A 696 18.66 -9.26 -28.41
CA ILE A 696 18.53 -10.67 -28.09
C ILE A 696 18.09 -11.40 -29.34
N LYS A 697 18.99 -12.15 -29.98
CA LYS A 697 18.72 -12.76 -31.28
C LYS A 697 17.72 -13.91 -31.23
N TYR A 698 17.81 -14.74 -30.19
CA TYR A 698 17.01 -15.95 -30.00
C TYR A 698 16.18 -15.86 -28.73
N PRO A 699 15.03 -16.55 -28.63
CA PRO A 699 14.26 -16.63 -27.40
C PRO A 699 15.15 -17.09 -26.24
N THR A 700 15.48 -16.14 -25.36
CA THR A 700 16.46 -16.35 -24.29
C THR A 700 15.74 -16.35 -22.96
N TYR A 701 15.98 -17.37 -22.16
CA TYR A 701 15.41 -17.48 -20.83
C TYR A 701 15.94 -16.37 -19.92
N ILE A 702 15.03 -15.67 -19.24
CA ILE A 702 15.34 -14.58 -18.31
C ILE A 702 15.10 -15.06 -16.88
N GLY A 703 16.17 -15.51 -16.23
CA GLY A 703 16.14 -15.98 -14.85
C GLY A 703 15.71 -14.89 -13.87
N GLY A 704 14.98 -15.30 -12.83
CA GLY A 704 14.35 -14.38 -11.86
C GLY A 704 12.86 -14.11 -12.13
N PHE A 705 12.34 -14.55 -13.28
CA PHE A 705 10.95 -14.41 -13.69
C PHE A 705 10.25 -15.78 -13.81
N ASN A 706 10.33 -16.60 -12.75
CA ASN A 706 9.69 -17.92 -12.69
C ASN A 706 8.39 -17.86 -11.88
N TYR A 707 7.44 -17.02 -12.31
CA TYR A 707 6.18 -16.79 -11.62
C TYR A 707 5.04 -16.67 -12.63
N GLU A 708 3.81 -16.95 -12.21
CA GLU A 708 2.63 -16.60 -13.00
C GLU A 708 2.44 -15.08 -13.00
N PHE A 709 2.75 -14.41 -14.12
CA PHE A 709 2.61 -12.96 -14.25
C PHE A 709 1.34 -12.56 -14.98
N ILE A 710 0.89 -11.34 -14.72
CA ILE A 710 -0.02 -10.60 -15.60
C ILE A 710 0.76 -9.42 -16.18
N PHE A 711 0.86 -9.35 -17.51
CA PHE A 711 1.40 -8.17 -18.19
C PHE A 711 0.41 -7.01 -18.12
N LYS A 712 0.83 -5.87 -17.56
CA LYS A 712 0.03 -4.65 -17.43
C LYS A 712 0.21 -3.68 -18.58
#